data_AF-A0A840IIY2-F1
#
_entry.id   AF-A0A840IIY2-F1
#
_cell.length_a   1.000
_cell.length_b   1.000
_cell.length_c   1.000
_cell.angle_alpha   90.00
_cell.angle_beta   90.00
_cell.angle_gamma   90.00
#
_symmetry.space_group_name_H-M   'P 1'
#
loop_
_entity.id
_entity.type
_entity.pdbx_description
1 polymer ?
#
loop_
_entity_poly.entity_id
_entity_poly.type
_entity_poly.pdbx_seq_one_letter_code
_entity_poly.pdbx_strand_id
1 'polypeptide(L)'
;MASTERRRPRTLGALVVAAVAVGATAPAACAATAPASPAATAAAARGTTTITLAGPAAKALRAGGVELAATRPARANAKRIALPVKRTARSSGRPLLVHGGAVRLRAGRRTVRLTALRTAVGARSSTVSAKVGARRVSLFTVATGARAVDAAAGAVRARGAAVRLTKPGAKALKRGLRLSRLPAGRIGRAAVQAKLPATRAPAPAPTPAPLPAPAPPAPKPPAPTPQLCPSAAPAPTPVDGIGQTVWSGKRTWIDYVLRHWPGPGPASTGCVLATGGASQVDPADRYRWQFTATSVAGADGSAVTLQHKGALEFRAPGHFISTTIADPTFTLSGDRLSGTVVADGASSGEMADAMRDGYQAPRPFSRVQLLDLDLAHAIVEVGDDVVRYRDVPATVSADGAAILSYPAGTDWGSFSFELPADLSSVVPAVRWRLRKSFVDYMLREWSSMDVEKPYERFGRVAASGGAVAGVSVGSADAPETTVTSYVWSGNRADDRPSRASAAFVSSPDHDYQADKTDGTAPAYQAQFATRAATVNANGETVVQLGGRIALQMPAHFIDVEFDAPRIVIAADRASAKLLSDGHDNGSIDCATNPACENRKNAWDGMHVLDLDLSTVTPTSATAADGTPLTVWSEVETSITEGAARPLNYGAGESYGRFTFAVPTALLP
;
A
#
# COMPACT_ATOMS: atom_id res chain seq x y z
N MET A 1 -5.65 20.22 88.40
CA MET A 1 -6.74 19.58 87.64
C MET A 1 -6.40 19.67 86.16
N ALA A 2 -6.27 18.50 85.53
CA ALA A 2 -6.16 18.17 84.09
C ALA A 2 -5.31 19.05 83.15
N SER A 3 -4.16 18.51 82.73
CA SER A 3 -3.42 18.86 81.51
C SER A 3 -2.95 17.59 80.81
N THR A 4 -2.93 17.63 79.47
CA THR A 4 -2.19 16.77 78.51
C THR A 4 -2.71 15.32 78.40
N GLU A 5 -2.80 14.69 77.22
CA GLU A 5 -1.69 14.40 76.31
C GLU A 5 -2.19 13.78 74.98
N ARG A 6 -1.48 14.03 73.86
CA ARG A 6 -1.76 13.47 72.53
C ARG A 6 -1.19 12.06 72.37
N ARG A 7 -1.99 11.15 71.79
CA ARG A 7 -1.60 9.78 71.43
C ARG A 7 -0.80 9.72 70.11
N ARG A 8 0.31 8.99 70.13
CA ARG A 8 0.88 8.25 68.98
C ARG A 8 0.76 6.76 69.28
N PRO A 9 0.58 5.87 68.29
CA PRO A 9 0.85 4.45 68.46
C PRO A 9 2.28 4.06 68.06
N ARG A 10 2.79 3.11 68.84
CA ARG A 10 4.09 2.41 68.81
C ARG A 10 3.97 1.10 68.00
N THR A 11 5.11 0.63 67.48
CA THR A 11 5.65 -0.77 67.55
C THR A 11 6.85 -0.89 66.61
N LEU A 12 7.87 -1.73 66.77
CA LEU A 12 8.66 -2.34 67.87
C LEU A 12 9.71 -3.23 67.15
N GLY A 13 10.91 -3.41 67.72
CA GLY A 13 11.95 -4.39 67.32
C GLY A 13 13.13 -3.76 66.55
N ALA A 14 14.33 -3.55 67.12
CA ALA A 14 15.31 -4.51 67.67
C ALA A 14 15.68 -5.59 66.62
N LEU A 15 16.92 -5.93 66.28
CA LEU A 15 18.21 -5.90 66.98
C LEU A 15 19.32 -6.31 65.97
N VAL A 16 20.58 -6.01 66.34
CA VAL A 16 21.86 -6.68 65.97
C VAL A 16 22.76 -6.01 64.92
N VAL A 17 23.84 -5.48 65.49
CA VAL A 17 25.12 -5.08 64.91
C VAL A 17 25.95 -6.30 64.54
N ALA A 18 26.58 -6.30 63.36
CA ALA A 18 27.85 -6.99 63.14
C ALA A 18 28.69 -6.22 62.12
N ALA A 19 29.81 -5.70 62.59
CA ALA A 19 30.83 -5.05 61.79
C ALA A 19 31.74 -6.10 61.13
N VAL A 20 32.03 -5.93 59.84
CA VAL A 20 33.24 -6.49 59.21
C VAL A 20 33.78 -5.42 58.26
N ALA A 21 34.94 -4.87 58.63
CA ALA A 21 35.76 -4.05 57.76
C ALA A 21 36.67 -4.97 56.93
N VAL A 22 36.58 -4.89 55.61
CA VAL A 22 37.59 -5.40 54.68
C VAL A 22 37.86 -4.30 53.66
N GLY A 23 39.10 -3.83 53.63
CA GLY A 23 39.57 -2.81 52.70
C GLY A 23 39.52 -3.29 51.26
N ALA A 24 39.09 -2.40 50.37
CA ALA A 24 39.21 -2.59 48.92
C ALA A 24 40.17 -1.53 48.38
N THR A 25 41.34 -2.00 47.95
CA THR A 25 42.30 -1.28 47.13
C THR A 25 41.67 -0.99 45.76
N ALA A 26 41.70 0.28 45.33
CA ALA A 26 41.25 0.68 44.00
C ALA A 26 42.30 0.25 42.95
N PRO A 27 41.95 -0.53 41.92
CA PRO A 27 42.84 -0.73 40.79
C PRO A 27 42.78 0.50 39.87
N ALA A 28 43.96 1.06 39.58
CA ALA A 28 44.15 2.05 38.54
C ALA A 28 43.75 1.44 37.18
N ALA A 29 42.65 1.92 36.60
CA ALA A 29 42.23 1.52 35.27
C ALA A 29 43.13 2.19 34.21
N CYS A 30 44.01 1.40 33.59
CA CYS A 30 44.66 1.80 32.35
C CYS A 30 43.61 1.98 31.25
N ALA A 31 43.40 3.22 30.81
CA ALA A 31 42.60 3.53 29.65
C ALA A 31 43.28 2.97 28.39
N ALA A 32 42.83 1.80 27.93
CA ALA A 32 43.21 1.26 26.63
C ALA A 32 42.53 2.11 25.54
N THR A 33 43.29 3.01 24.92
CA THR A 33 42.89 3.70 23.70
C THR A 33 42.78 2.69 22.56
N ALA A 34 41.55 2.28 22.25
CA ALA A 34 41.28 1.46 21.09
C ALA A 34 41.72 2.22 19.81
N PRO A 35 42.57 1.64 18.95
CA PRO A 35 42.99 2.30 17.72
C PRO A 35 41.76 2.58 16.85
N ALA A 36 41.59 3.85 16.46
CA ALA A 36 40.53 4.26 15.55
C ALA A 36 40.62 3.42 14.27
N SER A 37 39.61 2.58 14.03
CA SER A 37 39.53 1.81 12.78
C SER A 37 39.49 2.79 11.61
N PRO A 38 40.38 2.67 10.61
CA PRO A 38 40.40 3.58 9.47
C PRO A 38 39.03 3.57 8.79
N ALA A 39 38.49 4.75 8.53
CA ALA A 39 37.21 4.90 7.85
C ALA A 39 37.32 4.24 6.47
N ALA A 40 36.65 3.10 6.30
CA ALA A 40 36.64 2.38 5.03
C ALA A 40 36.06 3.26 3.93
N THR A 41 36.90 3.67 2.97
CA THR A 41 36.47 4.43 1.80
C THR A 41 35.43 3.62 1.04
N ALA A 42 34.20 4.13 0.97
CA ALA A 42 33.10 3.44 0.29
C ALA A 42 33.51 3.05 -1.13
N ALA A 43 33.55 1.74 -1.40
CA ALA A 43 33.93 1.23 -2.71
C ALA A 43 33.04 1.88 -3.79
N ALA A 44 33.68 2.55 -4.76
CA ALA A 44 32.95 3.20 -5.85
C ALA A 44 32.03 2.19 -6.54
N ALA A 45 30.76 2.56 -6.71
CA ALA A 45 29.81 1.69 -7.40
C ALA A 45 30.31 1.40 -8.82
N ARG A 46 30.43 0.11 -9.17
CA ARG A 46 30.85 -0.33 -10.50
C ARG A 46 29.67 -0.99 -11.22
N GLY A 47 29.46 -0.63 -12.47
CA GLY A 47 28.40 -1.22 -13.29
C GLY A 47 28.12 -0.47 -14.57
N THR A 48 27.29 -1.05 -15.43
CA THR A 48 26.81 -0.43 -16.67
C THR A 48 25.38 -0.89 -16.97
N THR A 49 24.55 0.05 -17.43
CA THR A 49 23.27 -0.23 -18.07
C THR A 49 23.41 -0.05 -19.57
N THR A 50 23.18 -1.10 -20.34
CA THR A 50 23.12 -1.06 -21.80
C THR A 50 21.66 -1.07 -22.26
N ILE A 51 21.30 -0.26 -23.24
CA ILE A 51 20.00 -0.27 -23.92
C ILE A 51 20.25 -0.42 -25.43
N THR A 52 19.73 -1.49 -26.03
CA THR A 52 19.74 -1.72 -27.48
C THR A 52 18.40 -1.28 -28.07
N LEU A 53 18.42 -0.42 -29.08
CA LEU A 53 17.27 0.24 -29.70
C LEU A 53 16.84 -0.49 -30.97
N ALA A 54 15.81 -1.34 -30.84
CA ALA A 54 15.34 -2.22 -31.92
C ALA A 54 13.81 -2.28 -32.07
N GLY A 55 13.05 -1.73 -31.13
CA GLY A 55 11.58 -1.80 -31.13
C GLY A 55 10.90 -0.77 -32.04
N PRO A 56 9.57 -0.84 -32.21
CA PRO A 56 8.78 0.10 -33.01
C PRO A 56 9.04 1.57 -32.67
N ALA A 57 9.15 1.93 -31.39
CA ALA A 57 9.44 3.31 -30.99
C ALA A 57 10.85 3.75 -31.44
N ALA A 58 11.84 2.85 -31.44
CA ALA A 58 13.18 3.14 -31.96
C ALA A 58 13.19 3.29 -33.48
N LYS A 59 12.39 2.48 -34.20
CA LYS A 59 12.18 2.65 -35.64
C LYS A 59 11.53 4.00 -35.95
N ALA A 60 10.51 4.39 -35.18
CA ALA A 60 9.85 5.69 -35.34
C ALA A 60 10.79 6.88 -35.08
N LEU A 61 11.66 6.80 -34.06
CA LEU A 61 12.69 7.83 -33.85
C LEU A 61 13.62 7.95 -35.07
N ARG A 62 14.13 6.82 -35.60
CA ARG A 62 14.99 6.83 -36.78
C ARG A 62 14.27 7.36 -38.03
N ALA A 63 13.02 6.94 -38.26
CA ALA A 63 12.19 7.43 -39.36
C ALA A 63 11.94 8.95 -39.26
N GLY A 64 11.86 9.48 -38.03
CA GLY A 64 11.80 10.92 -37.77
C GLY A 64 13.15 11.65 -37.88
N GLY A 65 14.18 11.02 -38.44
CA GLY A 65 15.52 11.61 -38.60
C GLY A 65 16.25 11.85 -37.27
N VAL A 66 15.92 11.09 -36.22
CA VAL A 66 16.54 11.27 -34.89
C VAL A 66 17.90 10.58 -34.84
N GLU A 67 18.95 11.39 -34.72
CA GLU A 67 20.31 10.97 -34.42
C GLU A 67 20.52 10.80 -32.91
N LEU A 68 21.32 9.80 -32.55
CA LEU A 68 21.64 9.45 -31.17
C LEU A 68 23.13 9.66 -30.91
N ALA A 69 23.45 10.45 -29.89
CA ALA A 69 24.81 10.63 -29.36
C ALA A 69 24.81 10.53 -27.83
N ALA A 70 25.98 10.31 -27.23
CA ALA A 70 26.16 10.34 -25.79
C ALA A 70 27.21 11.37 -25.37
N THR A 71 27.06 11.90 -24.17
CA THR A 71 28.07 12.71 -23.49
C THR A 71 28.76 11.84 -22.45
N ARG A 72 30.11 11.86 -22.46
CA ARG A 72 30.94 11.06 -21.55
C ARG A 72 30.51 11.24 -20.08
N PRO A 73 30.63 10.20 -19.23
CA PRO A 73 31.17 8.86 -19.54
C PRO A 73 30.21 7.93 -20.29
N ALA A 74 28.97 8.33 -20.58
CA ALA A 74 28.07 7.54 -21.40
C ALA A 74 28.61 7.36 -22.83
N ARG A 75 28.29 6.23 -23.44
CA ARG A 75 28.64 5.90 -24.84
C ARG A 75 27.37 5.57 -25.60
N ALA A 76 27.27 6.00 -26.85
CA ALA A 76 26.15 5.61 -27.71
C ALA A 76 26.60 5.49 -29.16
N ASN A 77 25.89 4.64 -29.89
CA ASN A 77 25.88 4.58 -31.35
C ASN A 77 24.41 4.52 -31.82
N ALA A 78 24.18 4.44 -33.13
CA ALA A 78 22.83 4.48 -33.71
C ALA A 78 21.84 3.41 -33.17
N LYS A 79 22.34 2.30 -32.60
CA LYS A 79 21.51 1.18 -32.12
C LYS A 79 21.67 0.88 -30.63
N ARG A 80 22.61 1.51 -29.92
CA ARG A 80 22.97 1.12 -28.54
C ARG A 80 23.36 2.32 -27.70
N ILE A 81 22.89 2.35 -26.46
CA ILE A 81 23.30 3.29 -25.41
C ILE A 81 23.93 2.49 -24.28
N ALA A 82 25.10 2.90 -23.79
CA ALA A 82 25.76 2.36 -22.60
C ALA A 82 25.93 3.47 -21.56
N LEU A 83 25.37 3.25 -20.38
CA LEU A 83 25.27 4.18 -19.26
C LEU A 83 26.07 3.60 -18.08
N PRO A 84 27.29 4.11 -17.80
CA PRO A 84 28.05 3.69 -16.63
C PRO A 84 27.32 4.08 -15.35
N VAL A 85 27.28 3.18 -14.36
CA VAL A 85 26.72 3.46 -13.04
C VAL A 85 27.74 4.30 -12.27
N LYS A 86 27.39 5.54 -11.93
CA LYS A 86 28.22 6.47 -11.16
C LYS A 86 28.13 6.20 -9.66
N ARG A 87 26.91 5.94 -9.18
CA ARG A 87 26.64 5.56 -7.79
C ARG A 87 25.38 4.70 -7.70
N THR A 88 25.31 3.91 -6.65
CA THR A 88 24.11 3.18 -6.24
C THR A 88 23.60 3.80 -4.93
N ALA A 89 22.29 3.83 -4.76
CA ALA A 89 21.61 4.33 -3.57
C ALA A 89 20.41 3.43 -3.27
N ARG A 90 19.76 3.64 -2.12
CA ARG A 90 18.42 3.12 -1.84
C ARG A 90 17.42 4.28 -1.81
N SER A 91 16.23 4.05 -2.34
CA SER A 91 15.12 5.00 -2.30
C SER A 91 13.84 4.21 -2.05
N SER A 92 13.19 4.44 -0.91
CA SER A 92 11.98 3.70 -0.50
C SER A 92 12.20 2.19 -0.49
N GLY A 93 13.33 1.73 0.08
CA GLY A 93 13.73 0.31 0.11
C GLY A 93 14.22 -0.27 -1.22
N ARG A 94 14.09 0.44 -2.35
CA ARG A 94 14.46 -0.07 -3.68
C ARG A 94 15.87 0.36 -4.10
N PRO A 95 16.65 -0.49 -4.78
CA PRO A 95 17.93 -0.07 -5.36
C PRO A 95 17.73 1.00 -6.43
N LEU A 96 18.51 2.08 -6.33
CA LEU A 96 18.54 3.18 -7.28
C LEU A 96 19.93 3.27 -7.92
N LEU A 97 20.00 3.04 -9.23
CA LEU A 97 21.23 3.21 -10.00
C LEU A 97 21.26 4.63 -10.57
N VAL A 98 22.27 5.42 -10.23
CA VAL A 98 22.51 6.75 -10.80
C VAL A 98 23.59 6.63 -11.87
N HIS A 99 23.27 7.04 -13.09
CA HIS A 99 24.17 6.88 -14.23
C HIS A 99 25.01 8.13 -14.48
N GLY A 100 26.24 7.94 -14.94
CA GLY A 100 27.12 9.00 -15.42
C GLY A 100 26.86 9.36 -16.88
N GLY A 101 27.03 10.63 -17.22
CA GLY A 101 26.92 11.14 -18.59
C GLY A 101 25.52 11.59 -18.97
N ALA A 102 25.30 11.77 -20.27
CA ALA A 102 24.01 12.18 -20.82
C ALA A 102 23.78 11.51 -22.18
N VAL A 103 22.52 11.48 -22.61
CA VAL A 103 22.13 11.04 -23.96
C VAL A 103 21.59 12.24 -24.72
N ARG A 104 22.08 12.48 -25.93
CA ARG A 104 21.64 13.55 -26.82
C ARG A 104 20.89 12.95 -28.00
N LEU A 105 19.65 13.36 -28.17
CA LEU A 105 18.81 13.04 -29.32
C LEU A 105 18.69 14.29 -30.19
N ARG A 106 18.93 14.19 -31.49
CA ARG A 106 18.88 15.33 -32.41
C ARG A 106 17.99 15.00 -33.61
N ALA A 107 17.07 15.88 -33.97
CA ALA A 107 16.26 15.79 -35.18
C ALA A 107 16.40 17.12 -35.94
N GLY A 108 17.16 17.12 -37.04
CA GLY A 108 17.52 18.34 -37.77
C GLY A 108 18.20 19.38 -36.87
N ARG A 109 17.54 20.53 -36.65
CA ARG A 109 18.03 21.62 -35.78
C ARG A 109 17.63 21.47 -34.31
N ARG A 110 16.75 20.53 -33.97
CA ARG A 110 16.23 20.35 -32.61
C ARG A 110 17.07 19.32 -31.86
N THR A 111 17.37 19.61 -30.59
CA THR A 111 18.16 18.73 -29.73
C THR A 111 17.48 18.56 -28.38
N VAL A 112 17.33 17.32 -27.93
CA VAL A 112 16.93 16.97 -26.56
C VAL A 112 18.09 16.31 -25.85
N ARG A 113 18.47 16.84 -24.68
CA ARG A 113 19.45 16.22 -23.78
C ARG A 113 18.72 15.53 -22.64
N LEU A 114 19.04 14.25 -22.43
CA LEU A 114 18.59 13.44 -21.31
C LEU A 114 19.72 13.42 -20.28
N THR A 115 19.55 14.16 -19.18
CA THR A 115 20.58 14.31 -18.13
C THR A 115 20.11 13.70 -16.81
N ALA A 116 21.04 13.49 -15.87
CA ALA A 116 20.73 12.93 -14.54
C ALA A 116 19.90 11.63 -14.62
N LEU A 117 20.31 10.72 -15.52
CA LEU A 117 19.66 9.44 -15.73
C LEU A 117 19.74 8.60 -14.46
N ARG A 118 18.61 8.01 -14.07
CA ARG A 118 18.50 7.09 -12.93
C ARG A 118 17.62 5.90 -13.28
N THR A 119 17.97 4.73 -12.78
CA THR A 119 17.16 3.51 -12.86
C THR A 119 16.73 3.11 -11.45
N ALA A 120 15.44 3.21 -11.14
CA ALA A 120 14.87 2.61 -9.95
C ALA A 120 14.56 1.14 -10.27
N VAL A 121 15.22 0.24 -9.55
CA VAL A 121 15.13 -1.22 -9.77
C VAL A 121 14.02 -1.77 -8.89
N GLY A 122 12.93 -2.22 -9.51
CA GLY A 122 11.85 -2.93 -8.83
C GLY A 122 11.96 -4.44 -9.04
N ALA A 123 11.13 -5.19 -8.30
CA ALA A 123 11.17 -6.65 -8.29
C ALA A 123 10.91 -7.28 -9.67
N ARG A 124 9.91 -6.79 -10.42
CA ARG A 124 9.57 -7.30 -11.77
C ARG A 124 9.73 -6.26 -12.89
N SER A 125 9.72 -4.98 -12.54
CA SER A 125 9.96 -3.89 -13.49
C SER A 125 10.89 -2.83 -12.90
N SER A 126 11.71 -2.23 -13.76
CA SER A 126 12.55 -1.09 -13.41
C SER A 126 12.14 0.14 -14.20
N THR A 127 12.24 1.31 -13.58
CA THR A 127 11.91 2.59 -14.24
C THR A 127 13.18 3.40 -14.48
N VAL A 128 13.41 3.78 -15.74
CA VAL A 128 14.49 4.69 -16.14
C VAL A 128 13.92 6.09 -16.33
N SER A 129 14.43 7.06 -15.57
CA SER A 129 14.01 8.46 -15.66
C SER A 129 15.22 9.37 -15.89
N ALA A 130 14.99 10.51 -16.55
CA ALA A 130 16.00 11.53 -16.79
C ALA A 130 15.38 12.93 -16.72
N LYS A 131 16.22 13.95 -16.61
CA LYS A 131 15.81 15.34 -16.85
C LYS A 131 15.75 15.60 -18.36
N VAL A 132 14.62 16.14 -18.80
CA VAL A 132 14.37 16.67 -20.15
C VAL A 132 14.13 18.16 -19.99
N GLY A 133 15.17 18.97 -20.23
CA GLY A 133 15.20 20.36 -19.74
C GLY A 133 15.25 20.40 -18.21
N ALA A 134 14.41 21.22 -17.58
CA ALA A 134 14.33 21.32 -16.12
C ALA A 134 13.51 20.18 -15.47
N ARG A 135 12.64 19.50 -16.23
CA ARG A 135 11.67 18.54 -15.69
C ARG A 135 12.21 17.12 -15.72
N ARG A 136 11.99 16.36 -14.65
CA ARG A 136 12.27 14.94 -14.62
C ARG A 136 11.11 14.15 -15.20
N VAL A 137 11.39 13.23 -16.11
CA VAL A 137 10.39 12.43 -16.82
C VAL A 137 10.77 10.95 -16.68
N SER A 138 9.78 10.11 -16.37
CA SER A 138 9.92 8.65 -16.52
C SER A 138 9.97 8.32 -18.01
N LEU A 139 11.14 7.94 -18.52
CA LEU A 139 11.37 7.75 -19.96
C LEU A 139 11.06 6.34 -20.38
N PHE A 140 11.57 5.35 -19.63
CA PHE A 140 11.46 3.95 -19.99
C PHE A 140 11.01 3.10 -18.82
N THR A 141 10.24 2.06 -19.11
CA THR A 141 10.07 0.90 -18.24
C THR A 141 10.87 -0.27 -18.80
N VAL A 142 11.48 -1.04 -17.91
CA VAL A 142 12.31 -2.20 -18.23
C VAL A 142 11.69 -3.40 -17.54
N ALA A 143 11.21 -4.38 -18.30
CA ALA A 143 10.68 -5.63 -17.77
C ALA A 143 11.85 -6.52 -17.35
N THR A 144 12.20 -6.49 -16.07
CA THR A 144 13.38 -7.18 -15.54
C THR A 144 13.11 -8.64 -15.17
N GLY A 145 11.84 -9.06 -15.13
CA GLY A 145 11.44 -10.39 -14.64
C GLY A 145 11.65 -10.52 -13.12
N ALA A 146 11.29 -11.66 -12.53
CA ALA A 146 11.28 -11.87 -11.09
C ALA A 146 12.67 -11.87 -10.38
N ARG A 147 13.79 -11.73 -11.12
CA ARG A 147 15.16 -11.92 -10.58
C ARG A 147 16.13 -10.82 -10.98
N ALA A 148 15.70 -9.55 -10.93
CA ALA A 148 16.57 -8.42 -11.27
C ALA A 148 17.64 -8.14 -10.21
N VAL A 149 17.34 -8.48 -8.95
CA VAL A 149 18.18 -8.20 -7.78
C VAL A 149 18.64 -9.54 -7.22
N ASP A 150 19.94 -9.76 -7.23
CA ASP A 150 20.61 -10.86 -6.56
C ASP A 150 21.07 -10.32 -5.20
N ALA A 151 20.21 -10.49 -4.20
CA ALA A 151 20.46 -9.99 -2.84
C ALA A 151 21.68 -10.69 -2.23
N ALA A 152 21.83 -11.99 -2.44
CA ALA A 152 22.94 -12.80 -1.94
C ALA A 152 24.29 -12.32 -2.52
N ALA A 153 24.35 -12.05 -3.83
CA ALA A 153 25.56 -11.53 -4.46
C ALA A 153 25.75 -10.02 -4.30
N GLY A 154 24.81 -9.31 -3.64
CA GLY A 154 24.79 -7.86 -3.54
C GLY A 154 24.87 -7.20 -4.94
N ALA A 155 24.10 -7.68 -5.90
CA ALA A 155 24.20 -7.24 -7.30
C ALA A 155 22.83 -7.05 -7.96
N VAL A 156 22.76 -6.12 -8.91
CA VAL A 156 21.63 -5.99 -9.84
C VAL A 156 22.06 -6.56 -11.19
N ARG A 157 21.33 -7.57 -11.66
CA ARG A 157 21.58 -8.24 -12.94
C ARG A 157 20.27 -8.40 -13.71
N ALA A 158 20.23 -7.84 -14.92
CA ALA A 158 19.17 -8.10 -15.88
C ALA A 158 19.79 -8.26 -17.26
N ARG A 159 19.36 -9.26 -18.04
CA ARG A 159 19.86 -9.50 -19.40
C ARG A 159 18.68 -9.60 -20.36
N GLY A 160 18.76 -8.90 -21.50
CA GLY A 160 17.74 -8.97 -22.56
C GLY A 160 16.35 -8.42 -22.20
N ALA A 161 16.22 -7.75 -21.05
CA ALA A 161 14.98 -7.22 -20.50
C ALA A 161 14.28 -6.29 -21.50
N ALA A 162 12.98 -6.47 -21.75
CA ALA A 162 12.26 -5.63 -22.70
C ALA A 162 12.17 -4.18 -22.20
N VAL A 163 12.50 -3.22 -23.06
CA VAL A 163 12.44 -1.79 -22.74
C VAL A 163 11.28 -1.17 -23.50
N ARG A 164 10.40 -0.47 -22.80
CA ARG A 164 9.28 0.28 -23.37
C ARG A 164 9.46 1.76 -23.09
N LEU A 165 9.29 2.59 -24.11
CA LEU A 165 9.13 4.04 -23.99
C LEU A 165 7.76 4.32 -23.39
N THR A 166 7.72 5.06 -22.28
CA THR A 166 6.48 5.38 -21.58
C THR A 166 5.67 6.45 -22.34
N LYS A 167 4.36 6.58 -22.05
CA LYS A 167 3.54 7.68 -22.59
C LYS A 167 4.13 9.07 -22.26
N PRO A 168 4.53 9.38 -20.99
CA PRO A 168 5.19 10.64 -20.67
C PRO A 168 6.52 10.85 -21.40
N GLY A 169 7.33 9.79 -21.53
CA GLY A 169 8.60 9.81 -22.26
C GLY A 169 8.38 10.13 -23.74
N ALA A 170 7.46 9.43 -24.40
CA ALA A 170 7.10 9.68 -25.79
C ALA A 170 6.60 11.12 -26.01
N LYS A 171 5.70 11.62 -25.14
CA LYS A 171 5.20 13.00 -25.21
C LYS A 171 6.31 14.03 -25.05
N ALA A 172 7.22 13.82 -24.09
CA ALA A 172 8.35 14.72 -23.86
C ALA A 172 9.32 14.75 -25.04
N LEU A 173 9.66 13.59 -25.60
CA LEU A 173 10.56 13.47 -26.76
C LEU A 173 9.92 14.03 -28.04
N LYS A 174 8.65 13.68 -28.32
CA LYS A 174 7.88 14.18 -29.47
C LYS A 174 7.90 15.71 -29.50
N ARG A 175 7.56 16.34 -28.37
CA ARG A 175 7.53 17.80 -28.24
C ARG A 175 8.92 18.42 -28.35
N GLY A 176 9.92 17.86 -27.67
CA GLY A 176 11.28 18.42 -27.67
C GLY A 176 11.99 18.31 -29.03
N LEU A 177 11.69 17.28 -29.80
CA LEU A 177 12.26 17.02 -31.13
C LEU A 177 11.36 17.50 -32.27
N ARG A 178 10.14 17.96 -31.99
CA ARG A 178 9.10 18.31 -32.98
C ARG A 178 8.80 17.19 -33.98
N LEU A 179 8.67 15.96 -33.49
CA LEU A 179 8.31 14.81 -34.32
C LEU A 179 6.80 14.82 -34.60
N SER A 180 6.39 14.48 -35.83
CA SER A 180 4.98 14.33 -36.20
C SER A 180 4.33 13.19 -35.42
N ARG A 181 5.02 12.04 -35.33
CA ARG A 181 4.56 10.84 -34.61
C ARG A 181 5.71 10.20 -33.82
N LEU A 182 5.43 9.83 -32.58
CA LEU A 182 6.29 8.98 -31.76
C LEU A 182 5.40 8.16 -30.83
N PRO A 183 5.15 6.87 -31.13
CA PRO A 183 4.34 6.02 -30.28
C PRO A 183 5.09 5.68 -28.97
N ALA A 184 4.34 5.56 -27.88
CA ALA A 184 4.81 4.83 -26.71
C ALA A 184 4.87 3.32 -27.02
N GLY A 185 5.54 2.55 -26.16
CA GLY A 185 5.64 1.10 -26.32
C GLY A 185 7.07 0.62 -26.51
N ARG A 186 7.26 -0.60 -27.03
CA ARG A 186 8.57 -1.25 -27.08
C ARG A 186 9.58 -0.43 -27.88
N ILE A 187 10.68 -0.05 -27.23
CA ILE A 187 11.81 0.67 -27.85
C ILE A 187 13.02 -0.25 -28.04
N GLY A 188 13.13 -1.33 -27.25
CA GLY A 188 14.27 -2.22 -27.38
C GLY A 188 14.44 -3.23 -26.26
N ARG A 189 15.70 -3.51 -25.92
CA ARG A 189 16.11 -4.41 -24.82
C ARG A 189 17.19 -3.75 -23.97
N ALA A 190 17.25 -4.08 -22.68
CA ALA A 190 18.27 -3.61 -21.77
C ALA A 190 19.04 -4.77 -21.14
N ALA A 191 20.29 -4.50 -20.80
CA ALA A 191 21.07 -5.30 -19.88
C ALA A 191 21.59 -4.38 -18.77
N VAL A 192 21.42 -4.80 -17.52
CA VAL A 192 21.89 -4.08 -16.33
C VAL A 192 22.85 -4.99 -15.59
N GLN A 193 24.02 -4.47 -15.26
CA GLN A 193 24.96 -5.14 -14.36
C GLN A 193 25.54 -4.09 -13.44
N ALA A 194 25.26 -4.18 -12.14
CA ALA A 194 25.79 -3.27 -11.13
C ALA A 194 26.02 -4.02 -9.82
N LYS A 195 27.11 -3.69 -9.11
CA LYS A 195 27.32 -4.14 -7.73
C LYS A 195 26.65 -3.14 -6.78
N LEU A 196 25.84 -3.64 -5.87
CA LEU A 196 25.29 -2.87 -4.76
C LEU A 196 26.33 -2.82 -3.64
N PRO A 197 26.42 -1.71 -2.88
CA PRO A 197 27.22 -1.69 -1.67
C PRO A 197 26.71 -2.78 -0.75
N ALA A 198 27.63 -3.49 -0.09
CA ALA A 198 27.25 -4.41 0.97
C ALA A 198 26.44 -3.62 2.00
N THR A 199 25.26 -4.14 2.37
CA THR A 199 24.53 -3.58 3.50
C THR A 199 25.40 -3.87 4.71
N ARG A 200 26.07 -2.86 5.27
CA ARG A 200 26.83 -3.04 6.50
C ARG A 200 25.82 -3.46 7.56
N ALA A 201 26.09 -4.55 8.26
CA ALA A 201 25.35 -4.84 9.49
C ALA A 201 25.41 -3.59 10.38
N PRO A 202 24.31 -3.22 11.06
CA PRO A 202 24.34 -2.12 12.01
C PRO A 202 25.56 -2.30 12.91
N ALA A 203 26.43 -1.28 12.99
CA ALA A 203 27.48 -1.32 13.99
C ALA A 203 26.78 -1.43 15.35
N PRO A 204 27.25 -2.29 16.27
CA PRO A 204 26.71 -2.34 17.62
C PRO A 204 26.71 -0.93 18.18
N ALA A 205 25.59 -0.53 18.79
CA ALA A 205 25.45 0.80 19.37
C ALA A 205 26.65 1.05 20.30
N PRO A 206 27.38 2.18 20.17
CA PRO A 206 28.47 2.46 21.07
C PRO A 206 27.93 2.52 22.50
N THR A 207 28.61 1.84 23.41
CA THR A 207 28.36 1.97 24.85
C THR A 207 28.39 3.45 25.21
N PRO A 208 27.36 4.00 25.90
CA PRO A 208 27.32 5.41 26.25
C PRO A 208 28.60 5.81 26.98
N ALA A 209 29.32 6.80 26.42
CA ALA A 209 30.43 7.40 27.14
C ALA A 209 29.89 8.11 28.39
N PRO A 210 30.61 8.08 29.53
CA PRO A 210 30.21 8.80 30.73
C PRO A 210 30.05 10.29 30.42
N LEU A 211 28.95 10.85 30.93
CA LEU A 211 28.55 12.24 30.72
C LEU A 211 29.67 13.17 31.22
N PRO A 212 30.27 14.04 30.36
CA PRO A 212 31.25 15.00 30.82
C PRO A 212 30.62 16.01 31.80
N ALA A 213 31.39 16.38 32.82
CA ALA A 213 30.99 17.36 33.83
C ALA A 213 30.63 18.70 33.17
N PRO A 214 29.57 19.39 33.67
CA PRO A 214 29.03 20.59 33.04
C PRO A 214 30.07 21.71 32.99
N ALA A 215 30.30 22.24 31.78
CA ALA A 215 31.11 23.43 31.55
C ALA A 215 30.41 24.69 32.12
N PRO A 216 31.18 25.69 32.57
CA PRO A 216 30.63 26.94 33.08
C PRO A 216 29.76 27.67 32.03
N PRO A 217 28.68 28.35 32.46
CA PRO A 217 27.68 28.91 31.56
C PRO A 217 28.26 30.03 30.70
N ALA A 218 28.13 29.88 29.39
CA ALA A 218 28.44 30.92 28.41
C ALA A 218 27.43 32.10 28.54
N PRO A 219 27.85 33.32 28.17
CA PRO A 219 26.99 34.51 28.21
C PRO A 219 25.72 34.32 27.37
N LYS A 220 24.59 34.75 27.96
CA LYS A 220 23.23 34.58 27.44
C LYS A 220 23.11 35.17 26.02
N PRO A 221 22.86 34.35 24.99
CA PRO A 221 22.58 34.85 23.65
C PRO A 221 21.38 35.81 23.68
N PRO A 222 21.34 36.83 22.79
CA PRO A 222 20.16 37.68 22.65
C PRO A 222 18.92 36.80 22.41
N ALA A 223 17.81 37.17 23.05
CA ALA A 223 16.56 36.42 22.97
C ALA A 223 16.19 36.22 21.48
N PRO A 224 16.12 34.97 20.99
CA PRO A 224 15.77 34.73 19.60
C PRO A 224 14.36 35.28 19.35
N THR A 225 14.20 36.02 18.25
CA THR A 225 12.89 36.43 17.76
C THR A 225 12.01 35.18 17.67
N PRO A 226 10.78 35.16 18.23
CA PRO A 226 9.91 33.99 18.21
C PRO A 226 9.68 33.51 16.78
N GLN A 227 10.37 32.44 16.40
CA GLN A 227 10.15 31.81 15.11
C GLN A 227 8.85 31.00 15.23
N LEU A 228 7.80 31.43 14.52
CA LEU A 228 6.46 30.82 14.56
C LEU A 228 6.46 29.32 14.20
N CYS A 229 7.49 28.88 13.46
CA CYS A 229 7.72 27.49 13.10
C CYS A 229 9.22 27.19 13.31
N PRO A 230 9.62 26.61 14.46
CA PRO A 230 11.01 26.23 14.65
C PRO A 230 11.43 25.25 13.56
N SER A 231 12.67 25.38 13.07
CA SER A 231 13.25 24.35 12.20
C SER A 231 13.18 23.03 12.94
N ALA A 232 12.48 22.04 12.37
CA ALA A 232 12.34 20.73 12.98
C ALA A 232 13.74 20.20 13.34
N ALA A 233 13.88 19.69 14.58
CA ALA A 233 15.09 18.96 14.94
C ALA A 233 15.27 17.81 13.93
N PRO A 234 16.50 17.54 13.47
CA PRO A 234 16.75 16.44 12.54
C PRO A 234 16.16 15.15 13.12
N ALA A 235 15.33 14.48 12.32
CA ALA A 235 14.66 13.26 12.75
C ALA A 235 15.70 12.22 13.18
N PRO A 236 15.45 11.47 14.27
CA PRO A 236 16.25 10.29 14.55
C PRO A 236 16.22 9.36 13.33
N THR A 237 17.33 8.70 13.04
CA THR A 237 17.44 7.75 11.93
C THR A 237 16.25 6.77 12.00
N PRO A 238 15.47 6.59 10.93
CA PRO A 238 14.38 5.63 10.91
C PRO A 238 14.90 4.26 11.31
N VAL A 239 14.39 3.72 12.41
CA VAL A 239 14.66 2.35 12.82
C VAL A 239 13.55 1.53 12.20
N ASP A 240 13.87 0.72 11.18
CA ASP A 240 12.96 -0.32 10.68
C ASP A 240 12.77 -1.32 11.82
N GLY A 241 11.67 -1.21 12.56
CA GLY A 241 11.40 -2.02 13.73
C GLY A 241 9.91 -2.12 14.03
N ILE A 242 9.53 -3.25 14.61
CA ILE A 242 8.18 -3.53 15.10
C ILE A 242 7.68 -2.34 15.93
N GLY A 243 6.46 -1.88 15.64
CA GLY A 243 5.86 -0.75 16.36
C GLY A 243 6.18 0.63 15.78
N GLN A 244 6.61 0.79 14.53
CA GLN A 244 6.56 2.10 13.87
C GLN A 244 5.26 2.23 13.06
N THR A 245 4.57 3.36 13.22
CA THR A 245 3.42 3.72 12.37
C THR A 245 3.75 4.96 11.57
N VAL A 246 3.72 4.83 10.24
CA VAL A 246 3.89 5.95 9.31
C VAL A 246 2.52 6.44 8.86
N TRP A 247 2.25 7.72 9.06
CA TRP A 247 1.08 8.42 8.55
C TRP A 247 1.45 9.29 7.34
N SER A 248 0.72 9.16 6.25
CA SER A 248 0.91 9.95 5.03
C SER A 248 0.07 11.24 4.98
N GLY A 249 -0.89 11.39 5.90
CA GLY A 249 -1.81 12.52 5.97
C GLY A 249 -2.65 12.73 4.71
N LYS A 250 -3.64 13.61 4.80
CA LYS A 250 -4.31 14.13 3.60
C LYS A 250 -3.39 15.14 2.92
N ARG A 251 -2.85 14.80 1.74
CA ARG A 251 -1.89 15.66 1.01
C ARG A 251 -2.42 17.06 0.74
N THR A 252 -3.69 17.18 0.34
CA THR A 252 -4.31 18.48 0.06
C THR A 252 -4.44 19.35 1.30
N TRP A 253 -4.69 18.74 2.47
CA TRP A 253 -4.68 19.44 3.76
C TRP A 253 -3.28 19.90 4.14
N ILE A 254 -2.27 19.03 4.03
CA ILE A 254 -0.88 19.41 4.33
C ILE A 254 -0.40 20.54 3.40
N ASP A 255 -0.71 20.45 2.11
CA ASP A 255 -0.40 21.51 1.14
C ASP A 255 -1.11 22.83 1.45
N TYR A 256 -2.33 22.74 1.97
CA TYR A 256 -3.12 23.88 2.42
C TYR A 256 -2.48 24.54 3.65
N VAL A 257 -2.19 23.77 4.70
CA VAL A 257 -1.53 24.26 5.93
C VAL A 257 -0.18 24.90 5.59
N LEU A 258 0.63 24.25 4.77
CA LEU A 258 1.97 24.73 4.41
C LEU A 258 1.98 25.88 3.39
N ARG A 259 0.81 26.32 2.89
CA ARG A 259 0.73 27.46 1.99
C ARG A 259 1.14 28.74 2.72
N HIS A 260 1.57 29.71 1.94
CA HIS A 260 1.72 31.08 2.39
C HIS A 260 0.36 31.75 2.54
N TRP A 261 0.04 32.24 3.73
CA TRP A 261 -1.25 32.86 4.04
C TRP A 261 -1.11 34.37 4.22
N PRO A 262 -1.89 35.20 3.49
CA PRO A 262 -1.94 36.63 3.77
C PRO A 262 -2.63 36.86 5.12
N GLY A 263 -2.03 37.67 5.99
CA GLY A 263 -2.58 38.02 7.29
C GLY A 263 -2.01 39.36 7.80
N PRO A 264 -2.57 39.96 8.87
CA PRO A 264 -2.21 41.29 9.38
C PRO A 264 -0.82 41.38 10.07
N GLY A 265 0.13 40.53 9.68
CA GLY A 265 1.52 40.52 10.13
C GLY A 265 2.46 40.07 9.01
N PRO A 266 3.77 39.90 9.25
CA PRO A 266 4.67 39.32 8.27
C PRO A 266 4.10 37.97 7.86
N ALA A 267 3.79 37.83 6.58
CA ALA A 267 3.01 36.71 6.09
C ALA A 267 3.64 35.39 6.52
N SER A 268 2.89 34.63 7.32
CA SER A 268 3.39 33.42 7.97
C SER A 268 3.14 32.24 7.05
N THR A 269 4.22 31.55 6.70
CA THR A 269 4.11 30.22 6.10
C THR A 269 3.66 29.27 7.20
N GLY A 270 2.58 28.53 6.98
CA GLY A 270 2.18 27.51 7.94
C GLY A 270 3.20 26.37 8.03
N CYS A 271 3.08 25.54 9.06
CA CYS A 271 3.98 24.43 9.33
C CYS A 271 3.27 23.23 9.93
N VAL A 272 3.96 22.09 9.85
CA VAL A 272 3.63 20.88 10.59
C VAL A 272 4.80 20.58 11.51
N LEU A 273 4.54 20.52 12.81
CA LEU A 273 5.54 20.30 13.86
C LEU A 273 5.34 18.90 14.43
N ALA A 274 6.42 18.11 14.48
CA ALA A 274 6.43 16.80 15.11
C ALA A 274 7.18 16.87 16.45
N THR A 275 6.56 16.39 17.52
CA THR A 275 7.11 16.46 18.88
C THR A 275 6.81 15.18 19.67
N GLY A 276 7.40 15.04 20.86
CA GLY A 276 7.01 14.04 21.85
C GLY A 276 7.24 12.57 21.49
N GLY A 277 7.88 12.25 20.37
CA GLY A 277 8.00 10.88 19.84
C GLY A 277 7.58 10.74 18.38
N ALA A 278 6.90 11.75 17.83
CA ALA A 278 6.64 11.88 16.41
C ALA A 278 7.84 12.51 15.70
N SER A 279 8.08 12.10 14.45
CA SER A 279 9.10 12.71 13.60
C SER A 279 8.69 12.68 12.12
N GLN A 280 9.38 13.46 11.29
CA GLN A 280 9.23 13.38 9.84
C GLN A 280 10.11 12.25 9.30
N VAL A 281 9.56 11.36 8.47
CA VAL A 281 10.27 10.17 7.97
C VAL A 281 11.43 10.56 7.04
N ASP A 282 11.18 11.51 6.15
CA ASP A 282 12.17 12.04 5.21
C ASP A 282 11.97 13.56 5.12
N PRO A 283 12.99 14.39 5.45
CA PRO A 283 12.89 15.84 5.31
C PRO A 283 12.55 16.31 3.89
N ALA A 284 12.80 15.49 2.86
CA ALA A 284 12.40 15.77 1.49
C ALA A 284 10.95 15.37 1.17
N ASP A 285 10.32 14.53 2.01
CA ASP A 285 8.93 14.10 1.88
C ASP A 285 8.09 14.69 3.00
N ARG A 286 7.58 15.89 2.75
CA ARG A 286 6.78 16.66 3.71
C ARG A 286 5.47 16.02 4.14
N TYR A 287 5.07 14.91 3.51
CA TYR A 287 3.80 14.24 3.76
C TYR A 287 3.93 13.04 4.69
N ARG A 288 5.14 12.59 5.02
CA ARG A 288 5.31 11.34 5.79
C ARG A 288 5.83 11.62 7.19
N TRP A 289 5.02 11.23 8.15
CA TRP A 289 5.28 11.38 9.58
C TRP A 289 5.26 10.01 10.21
N GLN A 290 6.11 9.79 11.19
CA GLN A 290 6.15 8.53 11.94
C GLN A 290 5.84 8.78 13.40
N PHE A 291 5.14 7.83 13.99
CA PHE A 291 4.95 7.68 15.41
C PHE A 291 5.63 6.38 15.86
N THR A 292 6.25 6.43 17.03
CA THR A 292 6.81 5.24 17.68
C THR A 292 5.77 4.65 18.63
N ALA A 293 5.45 3.38 18.44
CA ALA A 293 4.60 2.63 19.34
C ALA A 293 5.33 2.42 20.67
N THR A 294 4.63 2.68 21.76
CA THR A 294 5.08 2.41 23.13
C THR A 294 4.64 1.04 23.60
N SER A 295 3.53 0.54 23.07
CA SER A 295 3.04 -0.81 23.33
C SER A 295 2.25 -1.35 22.16
N VAL A 296 2.32 -2.67 22.00
CA VAL A 296 1.45 -3.46 21.12
C VAL A 296 0.81 -4.51 22.02
N ALA A 297 -0.52 -4.56 22.05
CA ALA A 297 -1.28 -5.47 22.89
C ALA A 297 -2.40 -6.14 22.07
N GLY A 298 -2.63 -7.41 22.33
CA GLY A 298 -3.64 -8.23 21.67
C GLY A 298 -3.24 -9.70 21.71
N ALA A 299 -4.18 -10.57 21.42
CA ALA A 299 -3.96 -11.99 21.18
C ALA A 299 -4.42 -12.33 19.75
N ASP A 300 -4.08 -13.52 19.30
CA ASP A 300 -4.61 -14.07 18.05
C ASP A 300 -6.16 -14.05 18.05
N GLY A 301 -6.75 -13.67 16.92
CA GLY A 301 -8.19 -13.50 16.74
C GLY A 301 -8.84 -12.36 17.54
N SER A 302 -8.11 -11.65 18.41
CA SER A 302 -8.62 -10.51 19.17
C SER A 302 -8.29 -9.18 18.51
N ALA A 303 -8.97 -8.13 18.96
CA ALA A 303 -8.56 -6.77 18.62
C ALA A 303 -7.09 -6.54 19.03
N VAL A 304 -6.31 -5.87 18.16
CA VAL A 304 -4.94 -5.45 18.47
C VAL A 304 -4.91 -3.96 18.66
N THR A 305 -4.26 -3.53 19.72
CA THR A 305 -4.08 -2.13 20.08
C THR A 305 -2.61 -1.75 19.97
N LEU A 306 -2.32 -0.71 19.20
CA LEU A 306 -1.00 -0.08 19.11
C LEU A 306 -1.08 1.30 19.75
N GLN A 307 -0.47 1.46 20.92
CA GLN A 307 -0.35 2.77 21.57
C GLN A 307 0.91 3.46 21.07
N HIS A 308 0.82 4.73 20.72
CA HIS A 308 1.97 5.52 20.29
C HIS A 308 2.21 6.70 21.20
N LYS A 309 3.43 7.22 21.13
CA LYS A 309 3.79 8.49 21.73
C LYS A 309 4.15 9.52 20.68
N GLY A 310 3.77 10.76 20.93
CA GLY A 310 4.16 11.93 20.16
C GLY A 310 2.99 12.68 19.57
N ALA A 311 3.27 13.88 19.09
CA ALA A 311 2.24 14.77 18.58
C ALA A 311 2.65 15.39 17.24
N LEU A 312 1.64 15.55 16.38
CA LEU A 312 1.73 16.35 15.16
C LEU A 312 0.84 17.58 15.31
N GLU A 313 1.44 18.75 15.17
CA GLU A 313 0.76 20.02 15.25
C GLU A 313 0.77 20.73 13.88
N PHE A 314 -0.41 21.00 13.35
CA PHE A 314 -0.66 21.74 12.13
C PHE A 314 -0.93 23.19 12.50
N ARG A 315 -0.08 24.13 12.05
CA ARG A 315 -0.24 25.57 12.28
C ARG A 315 -0.34 26.32 10.97
N ALA A 316 -1.40 27.11 10.80
CA ALA A 316 -1.46 28.16 9.80
C ALA A 316 -2.11 29.41 10.44
N PRO A 317 -1.34 30.24 11.15
CA PRO A 317 -1.88 31.37 11.91
C PRO A 317 -2.67 32.37 11.05
N GLY A 318 -2.20 32.64 9.83
CA GLY A 318 -2.92 33.48 8.86
C GLY A 318 -4.25 32.88 8.37
N HIS A 319 -4.56 31.64 8.74
CA HIS A 319 -5.82 30.96 8.43
C HIS A 319 -6.51 30.43 9.69
N PHE A 320 -6.10 30.91 10.88
CA PHE A 320 -6.63 30.50 12.18
C PHE A 320 -6.59 28.99 12.47
N ILE A 321 -5.66 28.25 11.84
CA ILE A 321 -5.51 26.81 12.07
C ILE A 321 -4.46 26.57 13.14
N SER A 322 -4.86 25.88 14.19
CA SER A 322 -3.96 25.24 15.15
C SER A 322 -4.61 23.95 15.62
N THR A 323 -4.14 22.84 15.08
CA THR A 323 -4.65 21.50 15.39
C THR A 323 -3.49 20.59 15.77
N THR A 324 -3.55 20.01 16.96
CA THR A 324 -2.60 19.03 17.47
C THR A 324 -3.28 17.69 17.60
N ILE A 325 -2.67 16.64 17.06
CA ILE A 325 -3.04 15.23 17.26
C ILE A 325 -1.90 14.58 18.04
N ALA A 326 -2.19 14.09 19.24
CA ALA A 326 -1.22 13.57 20.19
C ALA A 326 -1.56 12.13 20.62
N ASP A 327 -0.49 11.35 20.83
CA ASP A 327 -0.49 10.01 21.41
C ASP A 327 -1.55 9.07 20.77
N PRO A 328 -1.53 8.90 19.43
CA PRO A 328 -2.56 8.14 18.75
C PRO A 328 -2.51 6.66 19.14
N THR A 329 -3.68 6.12 19.48
CA THR A 329 -3.93 4.71 19.72
C THR A 329 -4.69 4.12 18.55
N PHE A 330 -4.14 3.07 17.96
CA PHE A 330 -4.75 2.35 16.85
C PHE A 330 -5.37 1.08 17.40
N THR A 331 -6.65 0.84 17.12
CA THR A 331 -7.31 -0.42 17.48
C THR A 331 -7.79 -1.10 16.23
N LEU A 332 -7.22 -2.26 15.92
CA LEU A 332 -7.55 -3.10 14.78
C LEU A 332 -8.54 -4.17 15.22
N SER A 333 -9.59 -4.43 14.42
CA SER A 333 -10.57 -5.49 14.70
C SER A 333 -9.91 -6.88 14.71
N GLY A 334 -10.55 -7.86 15.36
CA GLY A 334 -10.04 -9.24 15.45
C GLY A 334 -9.89 -9.93 14.10
N ASP A 335 -10.79 -9.61 13.15
CA ASP A 335 -10.72 -10.06 11.76
C ASP A 335 -9.70 -9.30 10.89
N ARG A 336 -9.09 -8.24 11.44
CA ARG A 336 -8.16 -7.33 10.74
C ARG A 336 -8.73 -6.72 9.46
N LEU A 337 -10.04 -6.56 9.34
CA LEU A 337 -10.68 -5.91 8.20
C LEU A 337 -10.91 -4.41 8.44
N SER A 338 -10.95 -3.99 9.70
CA SER A 338 -11.22 -2.60 10.07
C SER A 338 -10.38 -2.18 11.28
N GLY A 339 -10.35 -0.88 11.54
CA GLY A 339 -9.74 -0.35 12.75
C GLY A 339 -10.15 1.09 13.02
N THR A 340 -9.66 1.65 14.10
CA THR A 340 -9.90 3.03 14.50
C THR A 340 -8.62 3.69 14.97
N VAL A 341 -8.57 5.02 14.87
CA VAL A 341 -7.51 5.86 15.45
C VAL A 341 -8.14 6.78 16.49
N VAL A 342 -7.80 6.56 17.75
CA VAL A 342 -8.19 7.40 18.88
C VAL A 342 -7.00 8.25 19.29
N ALA A 343 -7.20 9.54 19.54
CA ALA A 343 -6.10 10.42 19.93
C ALA A 343 -6.53 11.48 20.96
N ASP A 344 -5.55 12.02 21.65
CA ASP A 344 -5.65 13.25 22.42
C ASP A 344 -5.21 14.44 21.55
N GLY A 345 -5.44 15.67 22.01
CA GLY A 345 -4.94 16.83 21.30
C GLY A 345 -5.64 18.13 21.62
N ALA A 346 -5.58 19.07 20.67
CA ALA A 346 -6.33 20.31 20.71
C ALA A 346 -6.64 20.78 19.29
N SER A 347 -7.77 21.44 19.08
CA SER A 347 -8.11 22.02 17.77
C SER A 347 -8.69 23.42 17.93
N SER A 348 -8.35 24.32 17.02
CA SER A 348 -8.97 25.65 16.89
C SER A 348 -10.47 25.59 16.57
N GLY A 349 -11.00 24.40 16.24
CA GLY A 349 -12.42 24.17 15.97
C GLY A 349 -12.81 24.59 14.55
N GLU A 350 -14.12 24.78 14.36
CA GLU A 350 -14.69 25.16 13.06
C GLU A 350 -14.17 26.52 12.59
N MET A 351 -13.70 26.56 11.34
CA MET A 351 -13.13 27.75 10.73
C MET A 351 -14.13 28.91 10.66
N ALA A 352 -15.43 28.60 10.52
CA ALA A 352 -16.49 29.61 10.51
C ALA A 352 -16.56 30.37 11.85
N ASP A 353 -16.37 29.68 12.97
CA ASP A 353 -16.35 30.29 14.29
C ASP A 353 -15.10 31.16 14.47
N ALA A 354 -13.94 30.70 13.98
CA ALA A 354 -12.71 31.50 14.02
C ALA A 354 -12.78 32.77 13.15
N MET A 355 -13.49 32.72 12.01
CA MET A 355 -13.72 33.91 11.19
C MET A 355 -14.72 34.89 11.83
N ARG A 356 -15.72 34.39 12.55
CA ARG A 356 -16.75 35.21 13.21
C ARG A 356 -16.24 35.83 14.51
N ASP A 357 -15.58 35.04 15.35
CA ASP A 357 -15.24 35.39 16.73
C ASP A 357 -13.75 35.72 16.91
N GLY A 358 -12.97 35.65 15.82
CA GLY A 358 -11.51 35.80 15.83
C GLY A 358 -10.77 34.51 16.18
N TYR A 359 -9.44 34.58 16.22
CA TYR A 359 -8.61 33.42 16.58
C TYR A 359 -8.98 32.91 17.98
N GLN A 360 -9.60 31.74 18.05
CA GLN A 360 -9.84 31.07 19.32
C GLN A 360 -8.64 30.24 19.72
N ALA A 361 -8.35 30.21 21.02
CA ALA A 361 -7.36 29.29 21.55
C ALA A 361 -7.80 27.85 21.23
N PRO A 362 -6.88 26.96 20.79
CA PRO A 362 -7.20 25.56 20.55
C PRO A 362 -7.87 24.92 21.77
N ARG A 363 -9.04 24.32 21.55
CA ARG A 363 -9.78 23.60 22.59
C ARG A 363 -9.21 22.20 22.72
N PRO A 364 -8.82 21.76 23.92
CA PRO A 364 -8.30 20.41 24.10
C PRO A 364 -9.40 19.37 23.87
N PHE A 365 -9.01 18.22 23.34
CA PHE A 365 -9.84 17.03 23.28
C PHE A 365 -9.03 15.84 23.81
N SER A 366 -9.73 14.85 24.36
CA SER A 366 -9.08 13.64 24.88
C SER A 366 -9.82 12.39 24.43
N ARG A 367 -9.04 11.40 23.99
CA ARG A 367 -9.49 10.09 23.54
C ARG A 367 -10.64 10.13 22.54
N VAL A 368 -10.57 11.05 21.60
CA VAL A 368 -11.55 11.15 20.52
C VAL A 368 -11.16 10.18 19.41
N GLN A 369 -12.09 9.34 18.95
CA GLN A 369 -11.91 8.58 17.72
C GLN A 369 -11.87 9.57 16.57
N LEU A 370 -10.71 9.81 15.98
CA LEU A 370 -10.56 10.77 14.90
C LEU A 370 -10.82 10.14 13.53
N LEU A 371 -10.42 8.88 13.37
CA LEU A 371 -10.39 8.20 12.07
C LEU A 371 -10.87 6.76 12.17
N ASP A 372 -11.48 6.29 11.10
CA ASP A 372 -11.75 4.89 10.81
C ASP A 372 -10.72 4.38 9.80
N LEU A 373 -10.26 3.14 9.99
CA LEU A 373 -9.26 2.48 9.16
C LEU A 373 -9.91 1.34 8.37
N ASP A 374 -9.57 1.26 7.09
CA ASP A 374 -10.04 0.22 6.17
C ASP A 374 -8.90 -0.77 5.87
N LEU A 375 -8.74 -1.76 6.74
CA LEU A 375 -7.66 -2.74 6.58
C LEU A 375 -7.95 -3.74 5.45
N ALA A 376 -9.22 -3.93 5.07
CA ALA A 376 -9.60 -4.76 3.93
C ALA A 376 -9.00 -4.26 2.61
N HIS A 377 -8.69 -2.97 2.52
CA HIS A 377 -8.02 -2.35 1.36
C HIS A 377 -6.52 -2.10 1.56
N ALA A 378 -5.93 -2.58 2.66
CA ALA A 378 -4.50 -2.47 2.90
C ALA A 378 -3.69 -3.41 1.98
N ILE A 379 -2.46 -3.00 1.67
CA ILE A 379 -1.47 -3.91 1.09
C ILE A 379 -0.80 -4.67 2.24
N VAL A 380 -1.04 -5.96 2.33
CA VAL A 380 -0.47 -6.82 3.38
C VAL A 380 0.75 -7.56 2.86
N GLU A 381 1.90 -7.37 3.52
CA GLU A 381 3.13 -8.11 3.27
C GLU A 381 3.45 -8.99 4.49
N VAL A 382 3.40 -10.31 4.31
CA VAL A 382 3.75 -11.28 5.35
C VAL A 382 5.23 -11.63 5.24
N GLY A 383 5.98 -11.39 6.32
CA GLY A 383 7.34 -11.90 6.51
C GLY A 383 7.39 -12.90 7.66
N ASP A 384 8.56 -13.48 7.90
CA ASP A 384 8.73 -14.58 8.87
C ASP A 384 8.31 -14.18 10.30
N ASP A 385 8.67 -12.98 10.75
CA ASP A 385 8.38 -12.51 12.13
C ASP A 385 7.41 -11.32 12.20
N VAL A 386 7.01 -10.77 11.04
CA VAL A 386 6.27 -9.50 10.97
C VAL A 386 5.29 -9.51 9.80
N VAL A 387 4.08 -9.02 10.06
CA VAL A 387 3.12 -8.62 9.02
C VAL A 387 3.09 -7.11 8.90
N ARG A 388 3.28 -6.63 7.67
CA ARG A 388 3.27 -5.21 7.34
C ARG A 388 1.96 -4.86 6.66
N TYR A 389 1.24 -3.91 7.24
CA TYR A 389 0.11 -3.25 6.60
C TYR A 389 0.64 -1.97 5.95
N ARG A 390 0.49 -1.84 4.64
CA ARG A 390 0.88 -0.65 3.89
C ARG A 390 -0.33 0.01 3.26
N ASP A 391 -0.26 1.34 3.20
CA ASP A 391 -1.27 2.18 2.56
C ASP A 391 -2.70 1.91 3.06
N VAL A 392 -2.88 1.60 4.34
CA VAL A 392 -4.20 1.41 4.99
C VAL A 392 -5.00 2.70 4.86
N PRO A 393 -6.07 2.76 4.05
CA PRO A 393 -6.88 3.95 3.90
C PRO A 393 -7.52 4.36 5.24
N ALA A 394 -7.64 5.66 5.46
CA ALA A 394 -8.31 6.21 6.62
C ALA A 394 -9.38 7.21 6.22
N THR A 395 -10.50 7.22 6.92
CA THR A 395 -11.57 8.21 6.77
C THR A 395 -11.84 8.93 8.08
N VAL A 396 -12.26 10.19 8.00
CA VAL A 396 -12.69 10.97 9.18
C VAL A 396 -13.90 10.28 9.82
N SER A 397 -13.83 10.00 11.12
CA SER A 397 -14.94 9.41 11.87
C SER A 397 -16.05 10.44 12.12
N ALA A 398 -17.17 10.02 12.70
CA ALA A 398 -18.22 10.94 13.16
C ALA A 398 -17.69 11.94 14.20
N ASP A 399 -16.96 11.47 15.21
CA ASP A 399 -16.44 12.32 16.29
C ASP A 399 -15.25 13.19 15.83
N GLY A 400 -14.46 12.69 14.87
CA GLY A 400 -13.33 13.39 14.29
C GLY A 400 -13.74 14.54 13.38
N ALA A 401 -14.99 14.55 12.88
CA ALA A 401 -15.45 15.54 11.91
C ALA A 401 -15.34 16.99 12.42
N ALA A 402 -15.78 17.23 13.66
CA ALA A 402 -15.71 18.54 14.30
C ALA A 402 -14.27 18.95 14.66
N ILE A 403 -13.41 17.97 14.98
CA ILE A 403 -12.01 18.23 15.37
C ILE A 403 -11.16 18.59 14.16
N LEU A 404 -11.37 17.89 13.04
CA LEU A 404 -10.60 18.04 11.81
C LEU A 404 -11.22 19.07 10.85
N SER A 405 -12.47 19.50 11.08
CA SER A 405 -13.26 20.35 10.20
C SER A 405 -13.46 19.76 8.79
N TYR A 406 -13.76 18.46 8.76
CA TYR A 406 -14.10 17.72 7.55
C TYR A 406 -15.30 16.81 7.80
N PRO A 407 -16.20 16.59 6.82
CA PRO A 407 -17.31 15.66 7.00
C PRO A 407 -16.83 14.23 7.33
N ALA A 408 -17.59 13.52 8.16
CA ALA A 408 -17.37 12.09 8.38
C ALA A 408 -17.38 11.31 7.06
N GLY A 409 -16.54 10.26 6.97
CA GLY A 409 -16.30 9.49 5.75
C GLY A 409 -15.32 10.15 4.77
N THR A 410 -14.86 11.38 5.01
CA THR A 410 -13.86 12.02 4.15
C THR A 410 -12.52 11.29 4.24
N ASP A 411 -11.93 10.94 3.09
CA ASP A 411 -10.56 10.40 3.00
C ASP A 411 -9.55 11.28 3.77
N TRP A 412 -8.72 10.66 4.60
CA TRP A 412 -7.71 11.32 5.44
C TRP A 412 -6.29 10.78 5.22
N GLY A 413 -6.02 10.27 4.02
CA GLY A 413 -4.73 9.68 3.67
C GLY A 413 -4.63 8.23 4.10
N SER A 414 -3.42 7.78 4.40
CA SER A 414 -3.16 6.38 4.72
C SER A 414 -2.14 6.18 5.84
N PHE A 415 -2.23 5.01 6.47
CA PHE A 415 -1.27 4.54 7.47
C PHE A 415 -0.46 3.36 6.95
N SER A 416 0.71 3.15 7.53
CA SER A 416 1.48 1.92 7.36
C SER A 416 2.10 1.55 8.69
N PHE A 417 1.95 0.30 9.11
CA PHE A 417 2.47 -0.18 10.38
C PHE A 417 2.85 -1.66 10.31
N GLU A 418 3.67 -2.07 11.26
CA GLU A 418 4.18 -3.44 11.38
C GLU A 418 3.62 -4.10 12.64
N LEU A 419 3.08 -5.31 12.50
CA LEU A 419 2.66 -6.18 13.59
C LEU A 419 3.57 -7.40 13.70
N PRO A 420 3.88 -7.88 14.91
CA PRO A 420 4.42 -9.22 15.12
C PRO A 420 3.58 -10.29 14.39
N ALA A 421 4.23 -11.30 13.80
CA ALA A 421 3.55 -12.35 13.03
C ALA A 421 2.51 -13.12 13.87
N ASP A 422 2.80 -13.39 15.14
CA ASP A 422 1.93 -14.05 16.12
C ASP A 422 0.66 -13.24 16.49
N LEU A 423 0.69 -11.92 16.28
CA LEU A 423 -0.49 -11.05 16.48
C LEU A 423 -1.29 -10.84 15.17
N SER A 424 -0.84 -11.46 14.09
CA SER A 424 -1.28 -11.19 12.73
C SER A 424 -1.86 -12.39 11.99
N SER A 425 -2.09 -13.51 12.68
CA SER A 425 -2.69 -14.77 12.17
C SER A 425 -4.12 -14.56 11.66
N VAL A 426 -4.20 -13.82 10.57
CA VAL A 426 -5.26 -13.88 9.60
C VAL A 426 -4.95 -15.13 8.79
N VAL A 427 -5.82 -16.14 8.89
CA VAL A 427 -5.81 -17.29 7.98
C VAL A 427 -5.71 -16.74 6.55
N PRO A 428 -4.75 -17.17 5.71
CA PRO A 428 -4.52 -16.54 4.42
C PRO A 428 -5.80 -16.58 3.59
N ALA A 429 -6.26 -15.40 3.19
CA ALA A 429 -7.49 -15.25 2.44
C ALA A 429 -7.37 -15.89 1.04
N VAL A 430 -8.39 -16.66 0.66
CA VAL A 430 -8.56 -17.32 -0.63
C VAL A 430 -8.73 -16.26 -1.73
N ARG A 431 -7.98 -16.38 -2.83
CA ARG A 431 -8.04 -15.45 -3.96
C ARG A 431 -8.71 -16.12 -5.16
N TRP A 432 -9.78 -15.52 -5.66
CA TRP A 432 -10.50 -15.88 -6.87
C TRP A 432 -10.13 -14.94 -8.00
N ARG A 433 -9.83 -15.47 -9.19
CA ARG A 433 -9.62 -14.67 -10.39
C ARG A 433 -10.58 -15.13 -11.49
N LEU A 434 -11.51 -14.24 -11.85
CA LEU A 434 -12.46 -14.49 -12.94
C LEU A 434 -11.74 -14.34 -14.30
N ARG A 435 -12.03 -15.23 -15.26
CA ARG A 435 -11.46 -15.11 -16.61
C ARG A 435 -11.95 -13.84 -17.30
N LYS A 436 -11.06 -13.30 -18.13
CA LYS A 436 -11.37 -12.24 -19.10
C LYS A 436 -12.58 -12.59 -19.97
N SER A 437 -12.73 -13.85 -20.42
CA SER A 437 -13.86 -14.28 -21.26
C SER A 437 -15.22 -14.15 -20.60
N PHE A 438 -15.32 -14.41 -19.28
CA PHE A 438 -16.57 -14.29 -18.53
C PHE A 438 -17.01 -12.82 -18.44
N VAL A 439 -16.06 -11.95 -18.11
CA VAL A 439 -16.33 -10.52 -18.01
C VAL A 439 -16.52 -9.90 -19.39
N ASP A 440 -15.74 -10.35 -20.39
CA ASP A 440 -15.94 -9.99 -21.79
C ASP A 440 -17.35 -10.42 -22.25
N TYR A 441 -17.86 -11.60 -21.90
CA TYR A 441 -19.23 -12.04 -22.23
C TYR A 441 -20.28 -11.12 -21.58
N MET A 442 -20.14 -10.90 -20.28
CA MET A 442 -21.01 -9.99 -19.49
C MET A 442 -21.06 -8.57 -20.07
N LEU A 443 -19.92 -8.05 -20.54
CA LEU A 443 -19.81 -6.70 -21.09
C LEU A 443 -20.08 -6.63 -22.61
N ARG A 444 -19.94 -7.73 -23.35
CA ARG A 444 -20.10 -7.79 -24.81
C ARG A 444 -21.56 -7.89 -25.22
N GLU A 445 -22.37 -8.70 -24.54
CA GLU A 445 -23.83 -8.72 -24.77
C GLU A 445 -24.44 -7.32 -24.52
N TRP A 446 -23.98 -6.62 -23.48
CA TRP A 446 -24.41 -5.25 -23.16
C TRP A 446 -24.20 -4.24 -24.28
N SER A 447 -23.09 -4.34 -25.03
CA SER A 447 -22.77 -3.37 -26.09
C SER A 447 -23.58 -3.57 -27.38
N SER A 448 -24.28 -4.70 -27.50
CA SER A 448 -24.93 -5.13 -28.75
C SER A 448 -26.45 -4.98 -28.77
N MET A 449 -27.08 -4.54 -27.67
CA MET A 449 -28.52 -4.34 -27.62
C MET A 449 -28.86 -2.85 -27.77
N ASP A 450 -29.43 -2.50 -28.92
CA ASP A 450 -30.07 -1.20 -29.18
C ASP A 450 -31.33 -1.09 -28.31
N VAL A 451 -31.18 -0.57 -27.10
CA VAL A 451 -32.31 -0.23 -26.25
C VAL A 451 -32.51 1.28 -26.30
N GLU A 452 -33.57 1.72 -26.99
CA GLU A 452 -33.99 3.13 -27.15
C GLU A 452 -34.35 3.85 -25.84
N LYS A 453 -34.28 3.20 -24.68
CA LYS A 453 -34.70 3.77 -23.38
C LYS A 453 -33.52 4.01 -22.43
N PRO A 454 -33.52 5.11 -21.64
CA PRO A 454 -32.45 5.49 -20.72
C PRO A 454 -32.55 4.75 -19.38
N TYR A 455 -32.54 3.42 -19.39
CA TYR A 455 -32.31 2.65 -18.15
C TYR A 455 -30.81 2.66 -17.82
N GLU A 456 -30.49 2.62 -16.53
CA GLU A 456 -29.12 2.62 -16.01
C GLU A 456 -28.31 1.48 -16.65
N ARG A 457 -27.35 1.82 -17.50
CA ARG A 457 -26.52 0.88 -18.30
C ARG A 457 -25.43 0.20 -17.46
N PHE A 458 -25.62 0.06 -16.16
CA PHE A 458 -24.57 -0.35 -15.23
C PHE A 458 -24.99 -1.58 -14.45
N GLY A 459 -24.34 -2.69 -14.72
CA GLY A 459 -24.23 -3.82 -13.80
C GLY A 459 -23.07 -3.63 -12.84
N ARG A 460 -23.17 -4.33 -11.72
CA ARG A 460 -22.33 -4.14 -10.54
C ARG A 460 -21.92 -5.49 -9.99
N VAL A 461 -20.63 -5.66 -9.73
CA VAL A 461 -20.14 -6.72 -8.83
C VAL A 461 -19.97 -6.11 -7.45
N ALA A 462 -20.69 -6.63 -6.47
CA ALA A 462 -20.56 -6.23 -5.08
C ALA A 462 -20.08 -7.42 -4.25
N ALA A 463 -19.16 -7.15 -3.33
CA ALA A 463 -18.75 -8.11 -2.30
C ALA A 463 -19.06 -7.55 -0.92
N SER A 464 -19.39 -8.43 0.02
CA SER A 464 -19.69 -8.07 1.40
C SER A 464 -19.33 -9.20 2.37
N GLY A 465 -19.38 -8.95 3.68
CA GLY A 465 -19.26 -9.99 4.71
C GLY A 465 -17.90 -10.68 4.82
N GLY A 466 -16.80 -9.99 4.50
CA GLY A 466 -15.44 -10.57 4.50
C GLY A 466 -14.91 -10.95 3.11
N ALA A 467 -15.72 -10.77 2.07
CA ALA A 467 -15.27 -10.80 0.69
C ALA A 467 -14.88 -9.39 0.20
N VAL A 468 -13.75 -9.26 -0.48
CA VAL A 468 -13.28 -8.03 -1.13
C VAL A 468 -13.30 -8.22 -2.64
N ALA A 469 -14.06 -7.40 -3.36
CA ALA A 469 -14.08 -7.38 -4.82
C ALA A 469 -13.20 -6.25 -5.35
N GLY A 470 -12.23 -6.60 -6.18
CA GLY A 470 -11.33 -5.66 -6.84
C GLY A 470 -11.23 -5.93 -8.34
N VAL A 471 -10.97 -4.88 -9.10
CA VAL A 471 -10.49 -5.03 -10.47
C VAL A 471 -8.97 -5.13 -10.41
N SER A 472 -8.36 -5.95 -11.26
CA SER A 472 -6.91 -5.99 -11.46
C SER A 472 -6.65 -5.77 -12.95
N VAL A 473 -6.11 -4.62 -13.34
CA VAL A 473 -5.74 -4.42 -14.75
C VAL A 473 -4.46 -5.19 -15.04
N GLY A 474 -4.59 -6.42 -15.54
CA GLY A 474 -3.49 -7.32 -15.81
C GLY A 474 -3.36 -7.64 -17.28
N SER A 475 -2.28 -7.20 -17.92
CA SER A 475 -1.77 -7.91 -19.10
C SER A 475 -1.26 -9.29 -18.69
N ALA A 476 -1.34 -10.29 -19.56
CA ALA A 476 -1.02 -11.71 -19.34
C ALA A 476 0.33 -12.02 -18.63
N ASP A 477 1.23 -11.05 -18.42
CA ASP A 477 2.56 -11.22 -17.80
C ASP A 477 2.90 -10.22 -16.65
N ALA A 478 1.94 -9.67 -15.89
CA ALA A 478 2.21 -8.70 -14.80
C ALA A 478 2.13 -9.29 -13.37
N PRO A 479 2.98 -8.85 -12.39
CA PRO A 479 2.57 -8.86 -10.99
C PRO A 479 1.39 -7.94 -10.77
N GLU A 480 0.51 -8.34 -9.85
CA GLU A 480 -0.63 -7.60 -9.31
C GLU A 480 -0.40 -6.08 -9.31
N THR A 481 -1.24 -5.40 -10.11
CA THR A 481 -1.34 -3.94 -10.16
C THR A 481 -2.59 -3.56 -9.40
N THR A 482 -2.42 -2.74 -8.36
CA THR A 482 -3.49 -2.11 -7.58
C THR A 482 -4.45 -1.36 -8.50
N VAL A 483 -5.75 -1.64 -8.39
CA VAL A 483 -6.80 -0.72 -8.85
C VAL A 483 -7.21 0.14 -7.67
N THR A 484 -7.10 1.45 -7.86
CA THR A 484 -7.79 2.45 -7.05
C THR A 484 -9.22 2.52 -7.58
N SER A 485 -10.21 2.15 -6.78
CA SER A 485 -11.60 2.48 -7.08
C SER A 485 -11.74 4.01 -7.01
N TYR A 486 -12.02 4.65 -8.15
CA TYR A 486 -12.61 5.98 -8.15
C TYR A 486 -14.12 5.77 -8.10
N VAL A 487 -14.72 6.02 -6.94
CA VAL A 487 -16.17 6.25 -6.87
C VAL A 487 -16.39 7.68 -7.36
N TRP A 488 -16.92 7.83 -8.58
CA TRP A 488 -17.49 9.09 -9.02
C TRP A 488 -18.96 9.10 -8.61
N SER A 489 -19.31 9.91 -7.60
CA SER A 489 -20.70 10.26 -7.30
C SER A 489 -21.01 11.62 -7.92
N GLY A 490 -22.06 11.65 -8.75
CA GLY A 490 -22.72 12.84 -9.26
C GLY A 490 -23.82 12.39 -10.24
N ASN A 491 -25.07 12.83 -10.19
CA ASN A 491 -25.77 13.84 -9.41
C ASN A 491 -27.25 13.40 -9.31
N ARG A 492 -27.80 13.29 -8.11
CA ARG A 492 -29.21 13.54 -7.81
C ARG A 492 -29.31 13.96 -6.35
N ALA A 493 -30.03 15.05 -6.09
CA ALA A 493 -29.98 15.78 -4.82
C ALA A 493 -30.71 15.11 -3.65
N ASP A 494 -31.35 13.94 -3.83
CA ASP A 494 -32.36 13.45 -2.88
C ASP A 494 -32.15 12.02 -2.33
N ASP A 495 -31.07 11.30 -2.66
CA ASP A 495 -30.87 9.94 -2.13
C ASP A 495 -30.03 9.92 -0.84
N ARG A 496 -30.68 9.45 0.24
CA ARG A 496 -30.08 9.17 1.56
C ARG A 496 -28.97 8.12 1.45
N PRO A 497 -27.90 8.19 2.27
CA PRO A 497 -26.79 7.25 2.17
C PRO A 497 -27.16 5.88 2.76
N SER A 498 -27.43 4.89 1.90
CA SER A 498 -27.48 3.47 2.30
C SER A 498 -26.10 2.82 2.14
N ARG A 499 -25.58 2.28 3.26
CA ARG A 499 -24.49 1.29 3.43
C ARG A 499 -23.46 1.15 2.29
N ALA A 500 -22.23 1.58 2.59
CA ALA A 500 -21.05 1.44 1.75
C ALA A 500 -20.85 -0.02 1.31
N SER A 501 -21.00 -0.23 0.00
CA SER A 501 -20.69 -1.45 -0.70
C SER A 501 -19.77 -1.03 -1.85
N ALA A 502 -18.66 -1.72 -2.08
CA ALA A 502 -17.80 -1.41 -3.23
C ALA A 502 -18.64 -1.51 -4.50
N ALA A 503 -18.83 -0.39 -5.20
CA ALA A 503 -19.56 -0.32 -6.47
C ALA A 503 -18.56 0.06 -7.56
N PHE A 504 -18.51 -0.73 -8.63
CA PHE A 504 -17.86 -0.32 -9.87
C PHE A 504 -18.94 0.10 -10.86
N VAL A 505 -18.76 1.29 -11.48
CA VAL A 505 -19.65 1.85 -12.50
C VAL A 505 -18.77 2.18 -13.71
N SER A 506 -18.97 1.53 -14.86
CA SER A 506 -18.24 1.86 -16.10
C SER A 506 -18.99 2.92 -16.92
N SER A 507 -18.37 4.07 -17.21
CA SER A 507 -18.95 5.15 -18.02
C SER A 507 -19.12 4.78 -19.52
N PRO A 508 -20.16 5.31 -20.22
CA PRO A 508 -20.44 5.03 -21.64
C PRO A 508 -19.34 5.46 -22.63
N ASP A 509 -18.42 6.35 -22.24
CA ASP A 509 -17.47 6.97 -23.19
C ASP A 509 -16.17 6.17 -23.41
N HIS A 510 -16.03 5.01 -22.77
CA HIS A 510 -14.84 4.17 -22.96
C HIS A 510 -15.10 3.12 -24.04
N ASP A 511 -14.51 3.33 -25.21
CA ASP A 511 -14.60 2.42 -26.37
C ASP A 511 -13.88 1.09 -26.05
N TYR A 512 -14.63 0.15 -25.49
CA TYR A 512 -14.16 -1.17 -25.04
C TYR A 512 -13.59 -2.02 -26.20
N GLN A 513 -13.95 -1.71 -27.45
CA GLN A 513 -13.40 -2.39 -28.62
C GLN A 513 -11.90 -2.08 -28.84
N ALA A 514 -11.40 -0.94 -28.35
CA ALA A 514 -9.99 -0.56 -28.51
C ALA A 514 -9.03 -1.41 -27.64
N ASP A 515 -9.45 -1.82 -26.44
CA ASP A 515 -8.65 -2.62 -25.49
C ASP A 515 -8.65 -4.14 -25.82
N LYS A 516 -9.44 -4.54 -26.81
CA LYS A 516 -9.57 -5.94 -27.28
C LYS A 516 -8.31 -6.44 -28.01
N THR A 517 -7.55 -5.53 -28.62
CA THR A 517 -6.41 -5.90 -29.49
C THR A 517 -5.04 -5.88 -28.80
N ASP A 518 -4.94 -5.35 -27.59
CA ASP A 518 -3.64 -5.17 -26.91
C ASP A 518 -3.46 -6.01 -25.63
N GLY A 519 -4.47 -6.79 -25.25
CA GLY A 519 -4.43 -7.66 -24.08
C GLY A 519 -4.38 -6.90 -22.76
N THR A 520 -4.95 -5.69 -22.69
CA THR A 520 -4.92 -4.83 -21.49
C THR A 520 -6.24 -4.75 -20.73
N ALA A 521 -7.27 -5.51 -21.12
CA ALA A 521 -8.54 -5.53 -20.39
C ALA A 521 -8.36 -5.96 -18.92
N PRO A 522 -9.12 -5.38 -17.98
CA PRO A 522 -9.07 -5.75 -16.58
C PRO A 522 -9.46 -7.21 -16.31
N ALA A 523 -8.68 -7.91 -15.48
CA ALA A 523 -9.06 -9.15 -14.83
C ALA A 523 -9.76 -8.83 -13.50
N TYR A 524 -10.76 -9.61 -13.10
CA TYR A 524 -11.51 -9.35 -11.88
C TYR A 524 -11.04 -10.31 -10.80
N GLN A 525 -10.77 -9.79 -9.62
CA GLN A 525 -10.23 -10.56 -8.50
C GLN A 525 -11.15 -10.37 -7.30
N ALA A 526 -11.69 -11.47 -6.79
CA ALA A 526 -12.37 -11.49 -5.51
C ALA A 526 -11.48 -12.18 -4.48
N GLN A 527 -11.47 -11.71 -3.25
CA GLN A 527 -10.73 -12.33 -2.16
C GLN A 527 -11.69 -12.64 -1.02
N PHE A 528 -11.60 -13.85 -0.48
CA PHE A 528 -12.46 -14.33 0.59
C PHE A 528 -11.61 -14.72 1.80
N ALA A 529 -11.99 -14.28 2.98
CA ALA A 529 -11.41 -14.83 4.21
C ALA A 529 -11.84 -16.30 4.38
N THR A 530 -10.95 -17.16 4.85
CA THR A 530 -11.35 -18.50 5.29
C THR A 530 -11.99 -18.37 6.67
N ARG A 531 -13.25 -18.80 6.82
CA ARG A 531 -13.99 -18.76 8.09
C ARG A 531 -13.73 -20.01 8.94
N ALA A 532 -13.76 -21.17 8.31
CA ALA A 532 -13.53 -22.45 8.96
C ALA A 532 -13.01 -23.46 7.94
N ALA A 533 -12.27 -24.46 8.41
CA ALA A 533 -11.91 -25.62 7.63
C ALA A 533 -12.12 -26.88 8.49
N THR A 534 -12.84 -27.86 7.97
CA THR A 534 -13.17 -29.11 8.68
C THR A 534 -12.99 -30.31 7.75
N VAL A 535 -12.82 -31.51 8.31
CA VAL A 535 -12.86 -32.76 7.54
C VAL A 535 -14.20 -33.44 7.82
N ASN A 536 -14.96 -33.79 6.79
CA ASN A 536 -16.25 -34.45 6.94
C ASN A 536 -16.12 -35.98 7.10
N ALA A 537 -17.24 -36.68 7.30
CA ALA A 537 -17.25 -38.13 7.51
C ALA A 537 -16.74 -38.94 6.31
N ASN A 538 -16.71 -38.34 5.11
CA ASN A 538 -16.18 -38.96 3.89
C ASN A 538 -14.67 -38.72 3.72
N GLY A 539 -14.02 -38.05 4.68
CA GLY A 539 -12.62 -37.64 4.58
C GLY A 539 -12.39 -36.44 3.67
N GLU A 540 -13.43 -35.73 3.24
CA GLU A 540 -13.28 -34.53 2.41
C GLU A 540 -12.99 -33.31 3.29
N THR A 541 -12.08 -32.44 2.84
CA THR A 541 -11.79 -31.18 3.53
C THR A 541 -12.74 -30.10 3.03
N VAL A 542 -13.60 -29.59 3.93
CA VAL A 542 -14.54 -28.49 3.65
C VAL A 542 -13.95 -27.18 4.17
N VAL A 543 -13.60 -26.28 3.26
CA VAL A 543 -13.13 -24.92 3.54
C VAL A 543 -14.30 -23.95 3.36
N GLN A 544 -14.85 -23.45 4.47
CA GLN A 544 -15.91 -22.46 4.44
C GLN A 544 -15.32 -21.06 4.31
N LEU A 545 -15.76 -20.34 3.28
CA LEU A 545 -15.32 -18.99 2.99
C LEU A 545 -16.28 -17.98 3.62
N GLY A 546 -15.74 -16.86 4.08
CA GLY A 546 -16.48 -15.72 4.56
C GLY A 546 -16.87 -14.78 3.42
N GLY A 547 -18.12 -14.34 3.42
CA GLY A 547 -18.60 -13.27 2.55
C GLY A 547 -19.64 -13.72 1.53
N ARG A 548 -20.03 -12.74 0.71
CA ARG A 548 -21.05 -12.83 -0.32
C ARG A 548 -20.56 -12.13 -1.58
N ILE A 549 -20.80 -12.73 -2.74
CA ILE A 549 -20.66 -12.07 -4.04
C ILE A 549 -22.04 -11.88 -4.65
N ALA A 550 -22.40 -10.63 -4.94
CA ALA A 550 -23.58 -10.31 -5.72
C ALA A 550 -23.15 -9.80 -7.09
N LEU A 551 -23.71 -10.40 -8.14
CA LEU A 551 -23.67 -9.94 -9.51
C LEU A 551 -25.03 -9.32 -9.80
N GLN A 552 -25.10 -7.99 -9.77
CA GLN A 552 -26.34 -7.26 -10.05
C GLN A 552 -26.32 -6.73 -11.48
N MET A 553 -27.33 -7.05 -12.26
CA MET A 553 -27.51 -6.55 -13.63
C MET A 553 -28.93 -5.98 -13.79
N PRO A 554 -29.18 -4.75 -13.29
CA PRO A 554 -30.51 -4.15 -13.29
C PRO A 554 -31.16 -4.09 -14.69
N ALA A 555 -30.37 -3.83 -15.74
CA ALA A 555 -30.86 -3.73 -17.11
C ALA A 555 -31.36 -5.06 -17.72
N HIS A 556 -30.86 -6.19 -17.22
CA HIS A 556 -31.31 -7.53 -17.62
C HIS A 556 -32.13 -8.21 -16.52
N PHE A 557 -32.35 -7.49 -15.41
CA PHE A 557 -32.97 -7.97 -14.20
C PHE A 557 -32.36 -9.27 -13.64
N ILE A 558 -31.09 -9.54 -13.96
CA ILE A 558 -30.33 -10.67 -13.45
C ILE A 558 -29.61 -10.20 -12.19
N ASP A 559 -30.10 -10.58 -11.02
CA ASP A 559 -29.29 -10.56 -9.80
C ASP A 559 -28.96 -12.00 -9.45
N VAL A 560 -27.67 -12.32 -9.44
CA VAL A 560 -27.15 -13.62 -8.97
C VAL A 560 -26.34 -13.34 -7.72
N GLU A 561 -26.75 -13.94 -6.61
CA GLU A 561 -26.05 -13.81 -5.34
C GLU A 561 -25.50 -15.17 -4.93
N PHE A 562 -24.19 -15.21 -4.66
CA PHE A 562 -23.50 -16.34 -4.07
C PHE A 562 -23.27 -16.07 -2.60
N ASP A 563 -23.90 -16.89 -1.78
CA ASP A 563 -23.85 -16.88 -0.32
C ASP A 563 -23.06 -18.05 0.22
N ALA A 564 -22.32 -17.79 1.31
CA ALA A 564 -21.58 -18.79 2.09
C ALA A 564 -20.79 -19.80 1.23
N PRO A 565 -19.89 -19.34 0.32
CA PRO A 565 -19.19 -20.25 -0.55
C PRO A 565 -18.30 -21.23 0.24
N ARG A 566 -18.26 -22.48 -0.21
CA ARG A 566 -17.52 -23.59 0.40
C ARG A 566 -16.69 -24.28 -0.67
N ILE A 567 -15.40 -24.49 -0.40
CA ILE A 567 -14.56 -25.36 -1.23
C ILE A 567 -14.51 -26.73 -0.56
N VAL A 568 -14.97 -27.77 -1.24
CA VAL A 568 -14.91 -29.16 -0.77
C VAL A 568 -13.81 -29.88 -1.55
N ILE A 569 -12.72 -30.22 -0.88
CA ILE A 569 -11.58 -30.94 -1.46
C ILE A 569 -11.81 -32.43 -1.25
N ALA A 570 -11.78 -33.19 -2.34
CA ALA A 570 -11.96 -34.63 -2.30
C ALA A 570 -10.86 -35.32 -1.49
N ALA A 571 -11.17 -36.48 -0.92
CA ALA A 571 -10.24 -37.22 -0.07
C ALA A 571 -8.94 -37.62 -0.79
N ASP A 572 -9.00 -37.88 -2.09
CA ASP A 572 -7.84 -38.19 -2.93
C ASP A 572 -7.00 -36.96 -3.32
N ARG A 573 -7.49 -35.76 -2.98
CA ARG A 573 -6.91 -34.44 -3.31
C ARG A 573 -6.74 -34.20 -4.82
N ALA A 574 -7.36 -35.00 -5.67
CA ALA A 574 -7.28 -34.86 -7.12
C ALA A 574 -8.31 -33.85 -7.66
N SER A 575 -9.39 -33.61 -6.91
CA SER A 575 -10.43 -32.66 -7.27
C SER A 575 -10.92 -31.84 -6.06
N ALA A 576 -11.50 -30.69 -6.35
CA ALA A 576 -12.31 -29.94 -5.40
C ALA A 576 -13.56 -29.39 -6.07
N LYS A 577 -14.55 -29.01 -5.27
CA LYS A 577 -15.82 -28.44 -5.71
C LYS A 577 -16.05 -27.12 -5.02
N LEU A 578 -16.46 -26.10 -5.76
CA LEU A 578 -17.01 -24.89 -5.17
C LEU A 578 -18.53 -25.08 -5.03
N LEU A 579 -18.99 -25.16 -3.80
CA LEU A 579 -20.40 -25.11 -3.46
C LEU A 579 -20.75 -23.68 -3.02
N SER A 580 -21.95 -23.22 -3.32
CA SER A 580 -22.45 -21.96 -2.81
C SER A 580 -23.94 -22.07 -2.58
N ASP A 581 -24.40 -21.42 -1.54
CA ASP A 581 -25.82 -21.10 -1.38
C ASP A 581 -26.06 -19.82 -2.20
N GLY A 582 -27.30 -19.43 -2.41
CA GLY A 582 -27.55 -18.23 -3.18
C GLY A 582 -28.95 -18.11 -3.73
N HIS A 583 -29.14 -17.12 -4.58
CA HIS A 583 -30.38 -16.97 -5.32
C HIS A 583 -30.17 -16.23 -6.64
N ASP A 584 -31.07 -16.50 -7.59
CA ASP A 584 -31.25 -15.69 -8.77
C ASP A 584 -32.67 -15.13 -8.87
N ASN A 585 -32.85 -14.09 -9.69
CA ASN A 585 -34.16 -13.51 -9.98
C ASN A 585 -34.99 -14.32 -11.00
N GLY A 586 -34.47 -15.47 -11.47
CA GLY A 586 -35.09 -16.31 -12.49
C GLY A 586 -35.02 -15.76 -13.92
N SER A 587 -35.96 -16.21 -14.76
CA SER A 587 -36.11 -15.74 -16.16
C SER A 587 -36.32 -14.22 -16.21
N ILE A 588 -35.89 -13.59 -17.31
CA ILE A 588 -36.16 -12.17 -17.62
C ILE A 588 -37.65 -11.83 -17.54
N ASP A 589 -38.53 -12.80 -17.80
CA ASP A 589 -39.99 -12.66 -17.70
C ASP A 589 -40.46 -12.50 -16.25
N CYS A 590 -39.80 -13.17 -15.30
CA CYS A 590 -40.09 -12.99 -13.87
C CYS A 590 -39.61 -11.63 -13.39
N ALA A 591 -38.49 -11.19 -13.90
CA ALA A 591 -37.78 -10.07 -13.33
C ALA A 591 -38.36 -8.70 -13.79
N THR A 592 -39.19 -8.71 -14.83
CA THR A 592 -40.05 -7.58 -15.26
C THR A 592 -41.48 -7.62 -14.69
N ASN A 593 -41.89 -8.72 -14.04
CA ASN A 593 -43.23 -8.92 -13.54
C ASN A 593 -43.27 -8.80 -12.01
N PRO A 594 -43.90 -7.76 -11.42
CA PRO A 594 -43.97 -7.59 -9.97
C PRO A 594 -44.70 -8.74 -9.25
N ALA A 595 -45.52 -9.55 -9.95
CA ALA A 595 -46.11 -10.76 -9.40
C ALA A 595 -45.08 -11.88 -9.11
N CYS A 596 -43.85 -11.75 -9.62
CA CYS A 596 -42.75 -12.71 -9.46
C CYS A 596 -41.67 -12.25 -8.46
N GLU A 597 -41.81 -11.08 -7.81
CA GLU A 597 -40.82 -10.52 -6.86
C GLU A 597 -40.54 -11.47 -5.67
N ASN A 598 -41.46 -12.39 -5.38
CA ASN A 598 -41.32 -13.43 -4.35
C ASN A 598 -40.81 -14.78 -4.87
N ARG A 599 -40.44 -14.91 -6.16
CA ARG A 599 -39.97 -16.16 -6.78
C ARG A 599 -38.48 -16.10 -7.15
N LYS A 600 -37.65 -15.67 -6.20
CA LYS A 600 -36.20 -15.88 -6.32
C LYS A 600 -35.93 -17.38 -6.31
N ASN A 601 -35.21 -17.90 -7.32
CA ASN A 601 -34.77 -19.29 -7.26
C ASN A 601 -33.61 -19.34 -6.29
N ALA A 602 -33.91 -19.59 -5.02
CA ALA A 602 -32.90 -19.84 -4.02
C ALA A 602 -32.34 -21.26 -4.21
N TRP A 603 -31.04 -21.42 -4.00
CA TRP A 603 -30.39 -22.71 -3.93
C TRP A 603 -29.56 -22.82 -2.66
N ASP A 604 -29.47 -24.04 -2.15
CA ASP A 604 -28.64 -24.40 -1.00
C ASP A 604 -27.60 -25.42 -1.47
N GLY A 605 -26.32 -25.12 -1.24
CA GLY A 605 -25.21 -26.00 -1.58
C GLY A 605 -25.07 -26.31 -3.06
N MET A 606 -25.47 -25.39 -3.95
CA MET A 606 -25.34 -25.60 -5.39
C MET A 606 -23.88 -25.81 -5.77
N HIS A 607 -23.62 -26.87 -6.53
CA HIS A 607 -22.30 -27.15 -7.06
C HIS A 607 -22.00 -26.22 -8.24
N VAL A 608 -21.22 -25.18 -7.99
CA VAL A 608 -20.98 -24.10 -8.95
C VAL A 608 -19.87 -24.45 -9.93
N LEU A 609 -18.72 -24.92 -9.40
CA LEU A 609 -17.52 -25.18 -10.18
C LEU A 609 -16.84 -26.47 -9.76
N ASP A 610 -16.37 -27.22 -10.74
CA ASP A 610 -15.33 -28.24 -10.55
C ASP A 610 -13.96 -27.56 -10.58
N LEU A 611 -13.07 -28.01 -9.69
CA LEU A 611 -11.67 -27.59 -9.59
C LEU A 611 -10.78 -28.81 -9.79
N ASP A 612 -10.04 -28.85 -10.90
CA ASP A 612 -9.12 -29.95 -11.19
C ASP A 612 -7.77 -29.71 -10.50
N LEU A 613 -7.58 -30.33 -9.33
CA LEU A 613 -6.35 -30.21 -8.56
C LEU A 613 -5.24 -31.12 -9.09
N SER A 614 -5.56 -32.13 -9.91
CA SER A 614 -4.58 -33.07 -10.44
C SER A 614 -3.56 -32.41 -11.37
N THR A 615 -3.95 -31.28 -11.96
CA THR A 615 -3.10 -30.50 -12.87
C THR A 615 -2.14 -29.55 -12.15
N VAL A 616 -2.26 -29.41 -10.83
CA VAL A 616 -1.50 -28.45 -10.04
C VAL A 616 -0.74 -29.16 -8.93
N THR A 617 0.59 -29.07 -8.96
CA THR A 617 1.42 -29.52 -7.83
C THR A 617 1.26 -28.54 -6.68
N PRO A 618 0.71 -28.96 -5.52
CA PRO A 618 0.59 -28.07 -4.38
C PRO A 618 1.97 -27.71 -3.83
N THR A 619 2.08 -26.49 -3.31
CA THR A 619 3.30 -26.01 -2.65
C THR A 619 3.07 -25.89 -1.15
N SER A 620 4.07 -26.25 -0.35
CA SER A 620 4.04 -26.00 1.09
C SER A 620 4.27 -24.51 1.37
N ALA A 621 3.49 -23.97 2.29
CA ALA A 621 3.72 -22.68 2.91
C ALA A 621 3.57 -22.82 4.43
N THR A 622 3.82 -21.75 5.17
CA THR A 622 3.58 -21.69 6.60
C THR A 622 2.70 -20.47 6.86
N ALA A 623 1.61 -20.67 7.59
CA ALA A 623 0.81 -19.56 8.11
C ALA A 623 1.62 -18.75 9.13
N ALA A 624 1.14 -17.55 9.45
CA ALA A 624 1.84 -16.65 10.36
C ALA A 624 1.98 -17.21 11.79
N ASP A 625 1.10 -18.13 12.20
CA ASP A 625 1.13 -18.85 13.48
C ASP A 625 2.05 -20.09 13.46
N GLY A 626 2.77 -20.34 12.36
CA GLY A 626 3.60 -21.53 12.19
C GLY A 626 2.83 -22.74 11.64
N THR A 627 1.51 -22.66 11.43
CA THR A 627 0.72 -23.77 10.91
C THR A 627 1.15 -24.10 9.48
N PRO A 628 1.58 -25.35 9.18
CA PRO A 628 1.90 -25.75 7.81
C PRO A 628 0.66 -25.64 6.92
N LEU A 629 0.82 -25.03 5.76
CA LEU A 629 -0.21 -24.86 4.76
C LEU A 629 0.17 -25.62 3.49
N THR A 630 -0.85 -26.12 2.80
CA THR A 630 -0.75 -26.60 1.43
C THR A 630 -1.49 -25.62 0.53
N VAL A 631 -0.79 -25.10 -0.48
CA VAL A 631 -1.28 -24.06 -1.38
C VAL A 631 -1.44 -24.63 -2.78
N TRP A 632 -2.65 -24.52 -3.33
CA TRP A 632 -2.92 -24.76 -4.74
C TRP A 632 -3.07 -23.42 -5.44
N SER A 633 -2.32 -23.21 -6.52
CA SER A 633 -2.30 -21.95 -7.27
C SER A 633 -2.69 -22.17 -8.71
N GLU A 634 -3.44 -21.22 -9.27
CA GLU A 634 -3.82 -21.22 -10.69
C GLU A 634 -4.64 -22.45 -11.12
N VAL A 635 -5.41 -23.03 -10.19
CA VAL A 635 -6.29 -24.19 -10.45
C VAL A 635 -7.34 -23.82 -11.48
N GLU A 636 -7.38 -24.54 -12.60
CA GLU A 636 -8.38 -24.34 -13.65
C GLU A 636 -9.74 -24.88 -13.19
N THR A 637 -10.79 -24.13 -13.49
CA THR A 637 -12.15 -24.51 -13.09
C THR A 637 -13.07 -24.65 -14.28
N SER A 638 -14.05 -25.54 -14.17
CA SER A 638 -15.12 -25.72 -15.15
C SER A 638 -16.50 -25.58 -14.52
N ILE A 639 -17.45 -24.99 -15.25
CA ILE A 639 -18.84 -24.88 -14.82
C ILE A 639 -19.51 -26.26 -14.86
N THR A 640 -20.27 -26.57 -13.82
CA THR A 640 -21.02 -27.83 -13.75
C THR A 640 -22.33 -27.72 -14.54
N GLU A 641 -22.91 -28.87 -14.91
CA GLU A 641 -24.22 -28.90 -15.58
C GLU A 641 -25.34 -28.29 -14.71
N GLY A 642 -25.24 -28.41 -13.38
CA GLY A 642 -26.19 -27.81 -12.44
C GLY A 642 -26.12 -26.27 -12.38
N ALA A 643 -24.92 -25.71 -12.52
CA ALA A 643 -24.70 -24.26 -12.51
C ALA A 643 -24.74 -23.61 -13.90
N ALA A 644 -24.65 -24.39 -14.97
CA ALA A 644 -24.77 -23.93 -16.36
C ALA A 644 -26.04 -23.11 -16.60
N ARG A 645 -27.17 -23.56 -16.04
CA ARG A 645 -28.48 -22.93 -16.22
C ARG A 645 -28.63 -21.57 -15.50
N PRO A 646 -28.35 -21.43 -14.20
CA PRO A 646 -28.42 -20.12 -13.52
C PRO A 646 -27.34 -19.14 -13.98
N LEU A 647 -26.19 -19.63 -14.48
CA LEU A 647 -25.12 -18.76 -14.97
C LEU A 647 -25.21 -18.43 -16.46
N ASN A 648 -26.07 -19.13 -17.21
CA ASN A 648 -26.20 -19.03 -18.66
C ASN A 648 -24.88 -19.33 -19.40
N TYR A 649 -24.23 -20.44 -19.03
CA TYR A 649 -22.98 -20.93 -19.64
C TYR A 649 -23.07 -22.41 -20.02
N GLY A 650 -22.20 -22.86 -20.93
CA GLY A 650 -22.07 -24.28 -21.23
C GLY A 650 -21.43 -25.05 -20.07
N ALA A 651 -21.98 -26.22 -19.74
CA ALA A 651 -21.32 -27.17 -18.83
C ALA A 651 -19.94 -27.57 -19.39
N GLY A 652 -18.93 -27.66 -18.52
CA GLY A 652 -17.56 -27.99 -18.89
C GLY A 652 -16.72 -26.81 -19.42
N GLU A 653 -17.31 -25.62 -19.61
CA GLU A 653 -16.55 -24.44 -20.01
C GLU A 653 -15.68 -23.92 -18.87
N SER A 654 -14.44 -23.53 -19.18
CA SER A 654 -13.55 -23.04 -18.14
C SER A 654 -13.93 -21.63 -17.65
N TYR A 655 -14.13 -21.50 -16.34
CA TYR A 655 -14.65 -20.28 -15.73
C TYR A 655 -13.57 -19.31 -15.23
N GLY A 656 -12.50 -19.85 -14.66
CA GLY A 656 -11.60 -19.07 -13.82
C GLY A 656 -10.30 -19.77 -13.52
N ARG A 657 -9.50 -19.10 -12.67
CA ARG A 657 -8.40 -19.72 -11.95
C ARG A 657 -8.48 -19.38 -10.48
N PHE A 658 -8.19 -20.37 -9.64
CA PHE A 658 -8.32 -20.27 -8.19
C PHE A 658 -6.96 -20.46 -7.52
N THR A 659 -6.72 -19.66 -6.48
CA THR A 659 -5.62 -19.88 -5.55
C THR A 659 -6.18 -19.93 -4.15
N PHE A 660 -5.96 -21.05 -3.47
CA PHE A 660 -6.40 -21.25 -2.09
C PHE A 660 -5.34 -22.00 -1.29
N ALA A 661 -5.36 -21.77 0.03
CA ALA A 661 -4.45 -22.38 0.97
C ALA A 661 -5.26 -23.07 2.08
N VAL A 662 -4.86 -24.27 2.45
CA VAL A 662 -5.52 -25.07 3.50
C VAL A 662 -4.47 -25.54 4.50
N PRO A 663 -4.75 -25.54 5.81
CA PRO A 663 -3.88 -26.18 6.79
C PRO A 663 -3.58 -27.62 6.40
N THR A 664 -2.30 -27.98 6.32
CA THR A 664 -1.85 -29.31 5.89
C THR A 664 -2.38 -30.41 6.80
N ALA A 665 -2.58 -30.12 8.08
CA ALA A 665 -3.14 -31.04 9.06
C ALA A 665 -4.63 -31.36 8.83
N LEU A 666 -5.35 -30.55 8.05
CA LEU A 666 -6.75 -30.76 7.69
C LEU A 666 -6.92 -31.49 6.36
N LEU A 667 -5.81 -31.88 5.72
CA LEU A 667 -5.85 -32.66 4.50
C LEU A 667 -5.72 -34.15 4.87
N PRO A 668 -6.59 -35.00 4.31
CA PRO A 668 -6.69 -36.44 4.63
C PRO A 668 -5.46 -37.24 4.23
#